data_AF-A0AAV6C961-F1
#
_entry.id   AF-A0AAV6C961-F1
#
_cell.length_a   1.000
_cell.length_b   1.000
_cell.length_c   1.000
_cell.angle_alpha   90.00
_cell.angle_beta   90.00
_cell.angle_gamma   90.00
#
_symmetry.space_group_name_H-M   'P 1'
#
loop_
_entity.id
_entity.type
_entity.pdbx_description
1 polymer ?
#
loop_
_entity_poly.entity_id
_entity_poly.type
_entity_poly.pdbx_seq_one_letter_code
_entity_poly.pdbx_strand_id
1 'polypeptide(L)'
;MKRNLTCTFGRRLAIAAALFALAFVVAPSRVHAQGSRKDDIVIGPRGTPLGGASVAICTQPAVTTTTPCSPLATLYSNSALTQALANPLTTDGLGNYVFYAAPGKYTIQIYGANLTTRVLPDVILPSDPSSPTFSTLTTTSGISAFSLSLGGNLTVAGNSAVTGTLTVGGAPVPSTAQDLQWASNQRFKGPIPYRDITAYGPAGGCPQVYYFAPPAGTIASGSHTLTISGGAYTATNGCGVAVYGAGPNSTLSTPAAPTVSAHTYTGSTTYCYEVAAVDNNLGMSAASSHTCISNGVATLGRDSYNFVSWAAVTNAVAYVVYESATSGGTYTAIGTSYVAAYCDMGISTAPVPDFAPTTAPSAVTAQALFTTISSGGGTSTLTLAAAASSSATGQPVYQDDSWMLAAAFAAFSASTDGFSPTYVIPPGLFWFPHLPSSFGPYVPKIEQRGMVYLTGLPILLGASHWIGYGGSASAQNMNAQWTGISVSSHVGAVFVASEGDIENIVSGGYGDGIVVTQGTGTRIQNIDMYMAANAAGSPLRLDGNVIGFYGDYLNLVASQATGGPPAIWFNAETSTYMDSDIRFSRMWISYHSIKFDAPIGAITGGHQGISFEYGQTESNYDHGLIVDDDAFIYYLEVRNMVQDSNYSNYNPTILSIGGHAVVQTVIGDFFEAGMAKVAYGATSVNTTGQDPPVGAINTRNGAGAGSGGRFTPNLSVGPSVSGQGTLLTNNLAVLDYGGNGDVQWGQLVSQLPTGQFSVSSSTSAGSLAAGTYYYMITCINPDGGETLPTGELTGTLASTGEIIITLNHATVAGCVGGGKVYRGTASGGENVWLNKSSNYYTFGVSGFTGTSFTDDGTYTTNSATPPGSSTAFYSKLKMDQNSFSYLLADQPALYNVGNSRLGIGTMIDPGSGSGIKLDIAGGTVRGQSGFVAGTSDPAFTNSPRGVYHAFLPALTSTATGATLTLDRGVTVTRVQAQAITAPSGCTTNAVVRVTDGTTPVNVTVSAAANDSGAITQNYAAGAALTIGVSTAAAGCTTSPASVNVEVQYRMQ
;
A
#
# COMPACT_ATOMS: atom_id res chain seq x y z
N MET A 1 94.63 0.83 -12.31
CA MET A 1 94.47 2.05 -11.49
C MET A 1 94.00 1.61 -10.12
N LYS A 2 94.83 1.75 -9.06
CA LYS A 2 94.60 2.72 -7.94
C LYS A 2 93.14 2.68 -7.44
N ARG A 3 92.80 2.38 -6.19
CA ARG A 3 93.50 2.64 -4.92
C ARG A 3 92.73 1.97 -3.76
N ASN A 4 93.49 1.52 -2.77
CA ASN A 4 93.09 1.32 -1.36
C ASN A 4 92.10 2.39 -0.88
N LEU A 5 90.94 2.02 -0.29
CA LEU A 5 90.32 2.76 0.83
C LEU A 5 89.05 2.08 1.44
N THR A 6 89.09 0.82 1.89
CA THR A 6 87.94 0.29 2.68
C THR A 6 88.26 -0.78 3.73
N CYS A 7 89.54 -1.01 4.05
CA CYS A 7 89.94 -2.05 5.02
C CYS A 7 90.15 -1.54 6.47
N THR A 8 89.85 -0.27 6.76
CA THR A 8 90.18 0.36 8.05
C THR A 8 88.98 0.72 8.94
N PHE A 9 87.75 0.65 8.44
CA PHE A 9 86.55 1.02 9.21
C PHE A 9 85.92 -0.17 9.97
N GLY A 10 85.92 -1.38 9.38
CA GLY A 10 85.41 -2.59 10.05
C GLY A 10 86.26 -3.04 11.25
N ARG A 11 87.58 -2.76 11.22
CA ARG A 11 88.49 -3.16 12.30
C ARG A 11 88.39 -2.25 13.53
N ARG A 12 87.95 -0.99 13.39
CA ARG A 12 87.74 -0.07 14.51
C ARG A 12 86.41 -0.30 15.23
N LEU A 13 85.37 -0.74 14.52
CA LEU A 13 84.09 -1.08 15.15
C LEU A 13 84.15 -2.40 15.93
N ALA A 14 84.89 -3.39 15.42
CA ALA A 14 85.13 -4.64 16.16
C ALA A 14 86.01 -4.44 17.41
N ILE A 15 86.97 -3.53 17.37
CA ILE A 15 87.81 -3.18 18.54
C ILE A 15 87.03 -2.32 19.55
N ALA A 16 86.15 -1.41 19.09
CA ALA A 16 85.27 -0.66 19.99
C ALA A 16 84.23 -1.57 20.68
N ALA A 17 83.64 -2.53 19.96
CA ALA A 17 82.74 -3.53 20.54
C ALA A 17 83.48 -4.47 21.50
N ALA A 18 84.72 -4.86 21.19
CA ALA A 18 85.55 -5.65 22.09
C ALA A 18 86.00 -4.87 23.33
N LEU A 19 86.29 -3.56 23.23
CA LEU A 19 86.63 -2.70 24.37
C LEU A 19 85.40 -2.35 25.24
N PHE A 20 84.21 -2.22 24.64
CA PHE A 20 82.96 -2.02 25.40
C PHE A 20 82.53 -3.31 26.10
N ALA A 21 82.73 -4.48 25.47
CA ALA A 21 82.55 -5.78 26.11
C ALA A 21 83.60 -6.03 27.21
N LEU A 22 84.86 -5.58 27.03
CA LEU A 22 85.90 -5.71 28.05
C LEU A 22 85.69 -4.74 29.23
N ALA A 23 85.10 -3.56 29.01
CA ALA A 23 84.74 -2.62 30.07
C ALA A 23 83.57 -3.11 30.95
N PHE A 24 82.63 -3.88 30.39
CA PHE A 24 81.55 -4.52 31.16
C PHE A 24 81.98 -5.83 31.86
N VAL A 25 83.08 -6.45 31.44
CA VAL A 25 83.61 -7.70 32.05
C VAL A 25 84.60 -7.43 33.19
N VAL A 26 85.09 -6.18 33.37
CA VAL A 26 86.13 -5.85 34.37
C VAL A 26 85.64 -4.94 35.51
N ALA A 27 84.36 -4.57 35.55
CA ALA A 27 83.74 -4.02 36.75
C ALA A 27 83.01 -5.15 37.49
N PRO A 28 83.56 -5.76 38.56
CA PRO A 28 82.73 -6.53 39.47
C PRO A 28 81.77 -5.53 40.09
N SER A 29 80.52 -5.52 39.64
CA SER A 29 79.40 -5.18 40.50
C SER A 29 79.48 -6.17 41.66
N ARG A 30 80.17 -5.78 42.74
CA ARG A 30 80.11 -6.50 44.00
C ARG A 30 78.71 -6.29 44.54
N VAL A 31 77.77 -7.09 44.06
CA VAL A 31 76.50 -7.32 44.73
C VAL A 31 76.88 -8.05 46.01
N HIS A 32 77.18 -7.27 47.05
CA HIS A 32 77.49 -7.79 48.37
C HIS A 32 76.20 -8.45 48.89
N ALA A 33 76.18 -9.79 48.92
CA ALA A 33 75.21 -10.49 49.76
C ALA A 33 75.41 -9.99 51.20
N GLN A 34 74.32 -9.63 51.88
CA GLN A 34 74.39 -9.31 53.30
C GLN A 34 74.74 -10.59 54.05
N GLY A 35 75.89 -10.57 54.72
CA GLY A 35 76.38 -11.65 55.55
C GLY A 35 75.49 -11.87 56.75
N SER A 36 75.17 -13.13 57.00
CA SER A 36 74.43 -13.55 58.17
C SER A 36 75.39 -13.85 59.31
N ARG A 37 75.09 -13.33 60.50
CA ARG A 37 75.94 -13.48 61.69
C ARG A 37 75.63 -14.80 62.41
N LYS A 38 76.67 -15.52 62.81
CA LYS A 38 76.56 -16.61 63.78
C LYS A 38 77.42 -16.29 64.99
N ASP A 39 76.77 -16.27 66.14
CA ASP A 39 77.40 -16.24 67.46
C ASP A 39 77.10 -17.58 68.16
N ASP A 40 78.09 -18.13 68.84
CA ASP A 40 77.90 -19.25 69.75
C ASP A 40 79.04 -19.35 70.77
N ILE A 41 78.86 -20.21 71.76
CA ILE A 41 79.85 -20.48 72.81
C ILE A 41 80.21 -21.96 72.78
N VAL A 42 81.51 -22.26 72.76
CA VAL A 42 81.99 -23.62 72.97
C VAL A 42 81.92 -23.95 74.45
N ILE A 43 81.01 -24.86 74.81
CA ILE A 43 80.81 -25.34 76.18
C ILE A 43 81.43 -26.73 76.31
N GLY A 44 82.26 -26.91 77.34
CA GLY A 44 82.88 -28.19 77.65
C GLY A 44 81.92 -29.19 78.29
N PRO A 45 82.35 -30.45 78.49
CA PRO A 45 81.51 -31.50 79.07
C PRO A 45 81.01 -31.21 80.50
N ARG A 46 81.64 -30.27 81.20
CA ARG A 46 81.28 -29.81 82.56
C ARG A 46 80.40 -28.56 82.58
N GLY A 47 79.93 -28.08 81.43
CA GLY A 47 79.11 -26.87 81.33
C GLY A 47 79.89 -25.55 81.41
N THR A 48 81.21 -25.58 81.55
CA THR A 48 82.06 -24.38 81.54
C THR A 48 82.45 -23.99 80.11
N PRO A 49 82.46 -22.68 79.77
CA PRO A 49 82.98 -22.24 78.48
C PRO A 49 84.47 -22.57 78.31
N LEU A 50 84.88 -22.95 77.10
CA LEU A 50 86.24 -23.38 76.80
C LEU A 50 86.92 -22.41 75.84
N GLY A 51 87.84 -21.61 76.37
CA GLY A 51 88.70 -20.76 75.56
C GLY A 51 89.84 -21.51 74.87
N GLY A 52 90.25 -21.04 73.69
CA GLY A 52 91.29 -21.66 72.89
C GLY A 52 90.87 -22.89 72.07
N ALA A 53 89.58 -23.23 72.01
CA ALA A 53 89.07 -24.30 71.18
C ALA A 53 89.07 -23.90 69.70
N SER A 54 89.38 -24.83 68.80
CA SER A 54 89.32 -24.61 67.35
C SER A 54 87.92 -24.90 66.80
N VAL A 55 87.38 -23.98 65.99
CA VAL A 55 86.05 -24.06 65.39
C VAL A 55 86.18 -23.92 63.88
N ALA A 56 86.05 -25.03 63.15
CA ALA A 56 86.06 -25.05 61.69
C ALA A 56 84.63 -24.97 61.14
N ILE A 57 84.41 -24.08 60.18
CA ILE A 57 83.12 -23.94 59.49
C ILE A 57 83.31 -24.45 58.06
N CYS A 58 82.47 -25.37 57.60
CA CYS A 58 82.58 -25.97 56.28
C CYS A 58 81.33 -25.74 55.46
N THR A 59 81.49 -25.49 54.16
CA THR A 59 80.35 -25.41 53.25
C THR A 59 79.77 -26.81 53.04
N GLN A 60 78.45 -26.91 52.92
CA GLN A 60 77.83 -28.19 52.56
C GLN A 60 78.02 -28.49 51.06
N PRO A 61 78.26 -29.75 50.66
CA PRO A 61 78.43 -30.93 51.52
C PRO A 61 79.81 -30.98 52.19
N ALA A 62 79.85 -31.16 53.52
CA ALA A 62 81.10 -31.18 54.30
C ALA A 62 81.57 -32.61 54.65
N VAL A 63 82.85 -32.88 54.49
CA VAL A 63 83.56 -34.07 54.99
C VAL A 63 83.96 -33.81 56.45
N THR A 64 83.36 -34.55 57.38
CA THR A 64 83.49 -34.34 58.83
C THR A 64 84.41 -35.36 59.51
N THR A 65 84.90 -36.34 58.74
CA THR A 65 85.89 -37.34 59.19
C THR A 65 87.31 -36.76 59.27
N THR A 66 87.57 -35.62 58.65
CA THR A 66 88.82 -34.87 58.79
C THR A 66 88.68 -33.82 59.89
N THR A 67 89.80 -33.47 60.54
CA THR A 67 89.86 -32.36 61.49
C THR A 67 91.00 -31.42 61.07
N PRO A 68 90.70 -30.19 60.60
CA PRO A 68 89.37 -29.62 60.42
C PRO A 68 88.55 -30.29 59.29
N CYS A 69 87.24 -30.04 59.28
CA CYS A 69 86.34 -30.49 58.22
C CYS A 69 86.71 -29.83 56.88
N SER A 70 86.24 -30.40 55.77
CA SER A 70 86.54 -29.90 54.41
C SER A 70 85.30 -29.93 53.51
N PRO A 71 85.08 -28.96 52.61
CA PRO A 71 85.88 -27.75 52.39
C PRO A 71 85.53 -26.63 53.38
N LEU A 72 86.55 -25.87 53.82
CA LEU A 72 86.36 -24.73 54.72
C LEU A 72 85.61 -23.59 54.04
N ALA A 73 84.65 -23.01 54.74
CA ALA A 73 83.90 -21.85 54.29
C ALA A 73 84.73 -20.55 54.37
N THR A 74 84.46 -19.60 53.48
CA THR A 74 84.98 -18.23 53.62
C THR A 74 84.19 -17.52 54.69
N LEU A 75 84.88 -17.06 55.74
CA LEU A 75 84.28 -16.34 56.88
C LEU A 75 84.69 -14.87 56.85
N TYR A 76 83.92 -14.04 57.55
CA TYR A 76 84.14 -12.60 57.61
C TYR A 76 83.88 -12.05 59.02
N SER A 77 84.51 -10.94 59.37
CA SER A 77 84.29 -10.24 60.66
C SER A 77 83.15 -9.23 60.61
N ASN A 78 82.58 -8.94 59.43
CA ASN A 78 81.52 -7.96 59.25
C ASN A 78 80.38 -8.45 58.34
N SER A 79 79.19 -7.87 58.52
CA SER A 79 77.99 -8.20 57.74
C SER A 79 78.08 -7.83 56.25
N ALA A 80 79.01 -6.97 55.85
CA ALA A 80 79.23 -6.64 54.43
C ALA A 80 79.99 -7.72 53.65
N LEU A 81 80.50 -8.77 54.33
CA LEU A 81 81.35 -9.81 53.75
C LEU A 81 82.59 -9.22 53.05
N THR A 82 83.20 -8.19 53.65
CA THR A 82 84.36 -7.49 53.04
C THR A 82 85.68 -7.76 53.75
N GLN A 83 85.65 -8.07 55.04
CA GLN A 83 86.86 -8.34 55.82
C GLN A 83 86.93 -9.85 56.14
N ALA A 84 87.76 -10.58 55.39
CA ALA A 84 87.91 -12.01 55.55
C ALA A 84 88.46 -12.37 56.94
N LEU A 85 87.90 -13.43 57.53
CA LEU A 85 88.26 -13.97 58.83
C LEU A 85 88.85 -15.37 58.63
N ALA A 86 89.89 -15.69 59.41
CA ALA A 86 90.54 -16.99 59.33
C ALA A 86 89.55 -18.12 59.68
N ASN A 87 89.69 -19.26 59.02
CA ASN A 87 88.92 -20.47 59.29
C ASN A 87 89.90 -21.64 59.22
N PRO A 88 90.10 -22.42 60.30
CA PRO A 88 89.35 -22.47 61.57
C PRO A 88 89.50 -21.22 62.46
N LEU A 89 88.47 -20.93 63.25
CA LEU A 89 88.46 -19.91 64.31
C LEU A 89 89.03 -20.46 65.60
N THR A 90 89.50 -19.59 66.49
CA THR A 90 89.85 -19.94 67.88
C THR A 90 88.91 -19.21 68.82
N THR A 91 88.35 -19.90 69.82
CA THR A 91 87.48 -19.27 70.81
C THR A 91 88.25 -18.34 71.77
N ASP A 92 87.60 -17.26 72.22
CA ASP A 92 88.19 -16.31 73.17
C ASP A 92 88.32 -16.91 74.59
N GLY A 93 88.83 -16.16 75.58
CA GLY A 93 88.99 -16.65 76.96
C GLY A 93 87.68 -17.06 77.67
N LEU A 94 86.52 -16.75 77.08
CA LEU A 94 85.19 -17.10 77.56
C LEU A 94 84.49 -18.12 76.63
N GLY A 95 85.21 -18.74 75.69
CA GLY A 95 84.70 -19.77 74.79
C GLY A 95 83.84 -19.26 73.64
N ASN A 96 83.72 -17.95 73.43
CA ASN A 96 82.88 -17.39 72.36
C ASN A 96 83.56 -17.53 71.00
N TYR A 97 82.75 -17.71 69.95
CA TYR A 97 83.15 -17.47 68.57
C TYR A 97 82.04 -16.74 67.81
N VAL A 98 82.46 -15.88 66.89
CA VAL A 98 81.58 -15.12 65.99
C VAL A 98 82.12 -15.14 64.58
N PHE A 99 81.23 -15.25 63.61
CA PHE A 99 81.57 -15.01 62.22
C PHE A 99 80.36 -14.53 61.43
N TYR A 100 80.65 -13.90 60.29
CA TYR A 100 79.69 -13.66 59.22
C TYR A 100 80.03 -14.56 58.04
N ALA A 101 79.02 -15.11 57.40
CA ALA A 101 79.14 -15.82 56.13
C ALA A 101 77.92 -15.52 55.26
N ALA A 102 77.98 -15.86 53.98
CA ALA A 102 76.82 -15.74 53.10
C ALA A 102 75.65 -16.60 53.64
N PRO A 103 74.38 -16.20 53.43
CA PRO A 103 73.25 -17.07 53.74
C PRO A 103 73.41 -18.44 53.06
N GLY A 104 73.23 -19.52 53.81
CA GLY A 104 73.54 -20.87 53.32
C GLY A 104 73.50 -21.94 54.40
N LYS A 105 73.81 -23.19 54.00
CA LYS A 105 73.93 -24.35 54.90
C LYS A 105 75.40 -24.67 55.15
N TYR A 106 75.75 -24.80 56.42
CA TYR A 106 77.13 -25.02 56.87
C TYR A 106 77.21 -26.19 57.85
N THR A 107 78.38 -26.78 57.97
CA THR A 107 78.73 -27.69 59.06
C THR A 107 79.74 -27.01 59.97
N ILE A 108 79.54 -27.06 61.29
CA ILE A 108 80.51 -26.55 62.27
C ILE A 108 81.16 -27.74 62.98
N GLN A 109 82.49 -27.80 62.96
CA GLN A 109 83.27 -28.80 63.68
C GLN A 109 84.12 -28.13 64.76
N ILE A 110 83.95 -28.56 66.00
CA ILE A 110 84.65 -28.04 67.18
C ILE A 110 85.65 -29.10 67.66
N TYR A 111 86.91 -28.72 67.83
CA TYR A 111 87.99 -29.63 68.23
C TYR A 111 89.12 -28.89 68.99
N GLY A 112 90.02 -29.61 69.64
CA GLY A 112 91.14 -29.02 70.38
C GLY A 112 91.72 -29.97 71.44
N ALA A 113 92.80 -29.54 72.10
CA ALA A 113 93.38 -30.32 73.20
C ALA A 113 92.36 -30.46 74.34
N ASN A 114 92.12 -31.69 74.80
CA ASN A 114 91.12 -32.05 75.82
C ASN A 114 89.64 -31.90 75.40
N LEU A 115 89.35 -31.89 74.09
CA LEU A 115 88.00 -31.90 73.53
C LEU A 115 87.76 -33.15 72.69
N THR A 116 86.63 -33.83 72.90
CA THR A 116 86.10 -34.75 71.90
C THR A 116 85.51 -33.94 70.76
N THR A 117 85.95 -34.21 69.52
CA THR A 117 85.47 -33.49 68.34
C THR A 117 83.95 -33.55 68.23
N ARG A 118 83.30 -32.39 68.16
CA ARG A 118 81.85 -32.27 68.01
C ARG A 118 81.51 -31.70 66.64
N VAL A 119 80.56 -32.32 65.95
CA VAL A 119 80.09 -31.89 64.63
C VAL A 119 78.63 -31.43 64.76
N LEU A 120 78.35 -30.24 64.24
CA LEU A 120 77.02 -29.66 64.10
C LEU A 120 76.70 -29.59 62.61
N PRO A 121 76.03 -30.59 62.04
CA PRO A 121 75.63 -30.57 60.62
C PRO A 121 74.47 -29.60 60.39
N ASP A 122 74.34 -29.12 59.15
CA ASP A 122 73.18 -28.37 58.65
C ASP A 122 72.82 -27.11 59.45
N VAL A 123 73.83 -26.38 59.93
CA VAL A 123 73.66 -25.04 60.49
C VAL A 123 73.25 -24.09 59.37
N ILE A 124 72.00 -23.62 59.43
CA ILE A 124 71.43 -22.69 58.45
C ILE A 124 71.72 -21.26 58.89
N LEU A 125 72.34 -20.48 58.01
CA LEU A 125 72.42 -19.04 58.15
C LEU A 125 71.39 -18.38 57.22
N PRO A 126 70.33 -17.73 57.77
CA PRO A 126 69.27 -17.14 56.97
C PRO A 126 69.72 -15.83 56.31
N SER A 127 69.02 -15.40 55.26
CA SER A 127 69.06 -14.02 54.77
C SER A 127 68.53 -13.07 55.85
N ASP A 128 69.01 -11.81 55.87
CA ASP A 128 68.52 -10.79 56.81
C ASP A 128 66.99 -10.62 56.67
N PRO A 129 66.19 -10.92 57.71
CA PRO A 129 64.74 -10.85 57.64
C PRO A 129 64.21 -9.41 57.56
N SER A 130 65.04 -8.40 57.81
CA SER A 130 64.67 -6.98 57.72
C SER A 130 64.70 -6.42 56.28
N SER A 131 65.19 -7.19 55.31
CA SER A 131 65.19 -6.81 53.88
C SER A 131 65.21 -8.04 52.95
N PRO A 132 64.15 -8.86 52.92
CA PRO A 132 64.10 -10.00 52.01
C PRO A 132 63.98 -9.49 50.57
N THR A 133 65.04 -9.65 49.78
CA THR A 133 65.00 -9.41 48.33
C THR A 133 64.82 -10.73 47.61
N PHE A 134 63.61 -10.96 47.08
CA PHE A 134 63.33 -12.11 46.23
C PHE A 134 63.52 -11.68 44.76
N SER A 135 64.53 -12.21 44.07
CA SER A 135 64.72 -12.01 42.62
C SER A 135 63.78 -12.89 41.79
N THR A 136 63.39 -14.04 42.31
CA THR A 136 62.38 -14.92 41.72
C THR A 136 61.70 -15.70 42.85
N LEU A 137 60.38 -15.59 42.97
CA LEU A 137 59.60 -16.35 43.94
C LEU A 137 58.81 -17.43 43.21
N THR A 138 59.37 -18.64 43.14
CA THR A 138 58.70 -19.83 42.61
C THR A 138 58.07 -20.58 43.77
N THR A 139 56.74 -20.65 43.81
CA THR A 139 56.00 -21.44 44.80
C THR A 139 55.27 -22.58 44.10
N THR A 140 55.31 -23.77 44.69
CA THR A 140 54.56 -24.94 44.21
C THR A 140 53.11 -24.96 44.72
N SER A 141 52.75 -24.08 45.65
CA SER A 141 51.44 -24.03 46.31
C SER A 141 50.77 -22.65 46.23
N GLY A 142 51.22 -21.80 45.31
CA GLY A 142 50.72 -20.44 45.15
C GLY A 142 51.27 -19.45 46.19
N ILE A 143 51.15 -18.17 45.87
CA ILE A 143 51.50 -17.07 46.78
C ILE A 143 50.24 -16.73 47.58
N SER A 144 50.16 -17.21 48.81
CA SER A 144 49.09 -16.83 49.75
C SER A 144 49.51 -15.59 50.53
N ALA A 145 49.36 -14.40 49.92
CA ALA A 145 49.61 -13.13 50.60
C ALA A 145 48.26 -12.49 50.98
N PHE A 146 48.08 -12.14 52.27
CA PHE A 146 46.90 -11.41 52.74
C PHE A 146 46.79 -9.99 52.16
N SER A 147 47.92 -9.43 51.67
CA SER A 147 47.96 -8.19 50.90
C SER A 147 49.21 -8.16 50.01
N LEU A 148 49.02 -7.99 48.69
CA LEU A 148 50.08 -7.70 47.73
C LEU A 148 49.98 -6.22 47.35
N SER A 149 50.94 -5.39 47.78
CA SER A 149 51.03 -3.98 47.38
C SER A 149 52.10 -3.82 46.32
N LEU A 150 51.70 -3.52 45.08
CA LEU A 150 52.61 -3.30 43.97
C LEU A 150 52.81 -1.79 43.78
N GLY A 151 54.06 -1.32 43.71
CA GLY A 151 54.38 0.06 43.36
C GLY A 151 54.28 0.37 41.86
N GLY A 152 53.84 -0.60 41.04
CA GLY A 152 53.73 -0.51 39.59
C GLY A 152 52.66 -1.45 39.04
N ASN A 153 52.59 -1.60 37.71
CA ASN A 153 51.57 -2.41 37.05
C ASN A 153 51.72 -3.91 37.38
N LEU A 154 50.60 -4.58 37.63
CA LEU A 154 50.52 -6.04 37.60
C LEU A 154 50.43 -6.49 36.14
N THR A 155 51.49 -7.12 35.62
CA THR A 155 51.46 -7.76 34.29
C THR A 155 51.40 -9.27 34.47
N VAL A 156 50.28 -9.90 34.07
CA VAL A 156 50.15 -11.37 34.07
C VAL A 156 50.38 -11.88 32.64
N ALA A 157 51.49 -12.56 32.41
CA ALA A 157 51.75 -13.27 31.15
C ALA A 157 51.07 -14.65 31.21
N GLY A 158 49.82 -14.72 30.72
CA GLY A 158 49.01 -15.95 30.68
C GLY A 158 47.55 -15.71 31.05
N ASN A 159 46.76 -16.78 31.12
CA ASN A 159 45.35 -16.70 31.50
C ASN A 159 45.23 -16.47 33.02
N SER A 160 44.84 -15.27 33.44
CA SER A 160 44.44 -15.02 34.83
C SER A 160 42.94 -15.32 34.98
N ALA A 161 42.57 -16.17 35.93
CA ALA A 161 41.18 -16.43 36.28
C ALA A 161 40.94 -15.89 37.70
N VAL A 162 40.10 -14.86 37.84
CA VAL A 162 39.65 -14.37 39.14
C VAL A 162 38.40 -15.17 39.51
N THR A 163 38.52 -16.10 40.44
CA THR A 163 37.41 -16.97 40.89
C THR A 163 36.52 -16.30 41.96
N GLY A 164 36.66 -14.98 42.14
CA GLY A 164 35.93 -14.17 43.13
C GLY A 164 35.68 -12.74 42.65
N THR A 165 35.24 -11.85 43.53
CA THR A 165 34.93 -10.45 43.21
C THR A 165 36.20 -9.60 43.06
N LEU A 166 36.40 -9.00 41.89
CA LEU A 166 37.38 -7.94 41.69
C LEU A 166 36.81 -6.62 42.19
N THR A 167 37.42 -6.04 43.23
CA THR A 167 37.02 -4.74 43.77
C THR A 167 38.12 -3.70 43.56
N VAL A 168 37.75 -2.51 43.09
CA VAL A 168 38.64 -1.33 43.03
C VAL A 168 38.18 -0.35 44.10
N GLY A 169 39.05 0.05 45.02
CA GLY A 169 38.68 0.93 46.13
C GLY A 169 37.64 0.35 47.10
N GLY A 170 37.51 -0.98 47.17
CA GLY A 170 36.53 -1.65 48.04
C GLY A 170 35.14 -1.84 47.44
N ALA A 171 34.90 -1.41 46.19
CA ALA A 171 33.62 -1.58 45.51
C ALA A 171 33.73 -2.62 44.36
N PRO A 172 32.73 -3.53 44.18
CA PRO A 172 32.73 -4.50 43.08
C PRO A 172 32.68 -3.79 41.72
N VAL A 173 33.53 -4.18 40.78
CA VAL A 173 33.38 -3.71 39.39
C VAL A 173 32.17 -4.42 38.76
N PRO A 174 31.20 -3.69 38.15
CA PRO A 174 31.18 -2.25 37.91
C PRO A 174 30.43 -1.50 39.03
N SER A 175 31.13 -0.72 39.84
CA SER A 175 30.49 0.07 40.90
C SER A 175 30.09 1.45 40.37
N THR A 176 28.86 1.84 40.62
CA THR A 176 28.25 3.13 40.22
C THR A 176 28.78 4.35 40.98
N ALA A 177 29.84 4.22 41.79
CA ALA A 177 30.27 5.25 42.75
C ALA A 177 31.70 5.81 42.52
N GLN A 178 32.42 5.36 41.50
CA GLN A 178 33.65 6.00 41.02
C GLN A 178 33.71 5.97 39.50
N ASP A 179 34.18 7.06 38.87
CA ASP A 179 34.45 7.09 37.44
C ASP A 179 35.52 6.05 37.11
N LEU A 180 35.09 4.96 36.49
CA LEU A 180 35.99 4.03 35.83
C LEU A 180 36.52 4.75 34.58
N GLN A 181 37.68 5.40 34.71
CA GLN A 181 38.36 6.02 33.58
C GLN A 181 39.00 4.95 32.70
N TRP A 182 38.24 4.48 31.72
CA TRP A 182 38.77 3.64 30.67
C TRP A 182 39.41 4.53 29.60
N ALA A 183 40.68 4.30 29.27
CA ALA A 183 41.34 4.96 28.16
C ALA A 183 40.82 4.51 26.78
N SER A 184 39.86 3.56 26.74
CA SER A 184 39.26 3.01 25.53
C SER A 184 37.84 2.50 25.81
N ASN A 185 36.96 2.57 24.81
CA ASN A 185 35.58 2.07 24.90
C ASN A 185 35.56 0.59 25.34
N GLN A 186 34.89 0.31 26.45
CA GLN A 186 34.63 -1.07 26.89
C GLN A 186 33.34 -1.58 26.24
N ARG A 187 33.31 -2.88 25.90
CA ARG A 187 32.08 -3.56 25.50
C ARG A 187 31.72 -4.61 26.54
N PHE A 188 30.52 -4.52 27.06
CA PHE A 188 29.95 -5.52 27.97
C PHE A 188 28.83 -6.24 27.21
N LYS A 189 28.69 -7.56 27.41
CA LYS A 189 27.61 -8.36 26.78
C LYS A 189 26.19 -8.02 27.29
N GLY A 190 26.06 -6.96 28.08
CA GLY A 190 24.85 -6.50 28.74
C GLY A 190 24.43 -7.37 29.95
N PRO A 191 23.70 -6.80 30.92
CA PRO A 191 23.00 -7.58 31.95
C PRO A 191 21.80 -8.32 31.33
N ILE A 192 21.49 -9.53 31.80
CA ILE A 192 20.25 -10.22 31.43
C ILE A 192 19.05 -9.31 31.77
N PRO A 193 18.07 -9.09 30.88
CA PRO A 193 17.84 -9.77 29.58
C PRO A 193 18.43 -9.07 28.34
N TYR A 194 19.14 -7.95 28.45
CA TYR A 194 19.63 -7.17 27.31
C TYR A 194 21.02 -7.62 26.84
N ARG A 195 21.19 -7.87 25.54
CA ARG A 195 22.47 -8.24 24.93
C ARG A 195 22.82 -7.35 23.75
N ASP A 196 23.94 -6.63 23.85
CA ASP A 196 24.53 -5.87 22.74
C ASP A 196 25.29 -6.81 21.80
N ILE A 197 24.90 -6.88 20.52
CA ILE A 197 25.54 -7.79 19.56
C ILE A 197 27.00 -7.43 19.29
N THR A 198 27.40 -6.15 19.39
CA THR A 198 28.78 -5.72 19.12
C THR A 198 29.79 -6.23 20.15
N ALA A 199 29.29 -6.66 21.32
CA ALA A 199 30.10 -7.33 22.34
C ALA A 199 30.53 -8.75 21.95
N TYR A 200 29.97 -9.30 20.85
CA TYR A 200 30.36 -10.58 20.26
C TYR A 200 31.31 -10.41 19.06
N GLY A 201 31.44 -9.19 18.53
CA GLY A 201 32.38 -8.82 17.47
C GLY A 201 33.81 -8.55 17.95
N PRO A 202 34.77 -8.29 17.03
CA PRO A 202 36.15 -7.98 17.39
C PRO A 202 36.26 -6.65 18.15
N ALA A 203 37.31 -6.51 18.97
CA ALA A 203 37.62 -5.25 19.64
C ALA A 203 37.77 -4.10 18.63
N GLY A 204 37.14 -2.95 18.90
CA GLY A 204 37.05 -1.84 17.93
C GLY A 204 35.91 -1.98 16.91
N GLY A 205 35.35 -3.18 16.74
CA GLY A 205 34.16 -3.43 15.90
C GLY A 205 34.52 -3.68 14.46
N CYS A 206 33.49 -3.91 13.65
CA CYS A 206 33.67 -4.06 12.22
C CYS A 206 33.48 -2.72 11.51
N PRO A 207 34.32 -2.41 10.50
CA PRO A 207 34.20 -1.18 9.74
C PRO A 207 32.80 -0.99 9.19
N GLN A 208 32.35 0.25 9.22
CA GLN A 208 31.00 0.67 8.83
C GLN A 208 31.06 1.26 7.41
N VAL A 209 31.74 0.56 6.49
CA VAL A 209 32.05 1.07 5.15
C VAL A 209 30.94 0.68 4.19
N TYR A 210 30.49 1.66 3.41
CA TYR A 210 29.45 1.47 2.41
C TYR A 210 30.03 0.99 1.08
N TYR A 211 29.58 -0.18 0.60
CA TYR A 211 29.93 -0.70 -0.72
C TYR A 211 28.71 -0.65 -1.64
N PHE A 212 28.75 0.20 -2.68
CA PHE A 212 27.69 0.23 -3.71
C PHE A 212 27.68 -1.04 -4.59
N ALA A 213 28.79 -1.76 -4.66
CA ALA A 213 28.90 -3.06 -5.31
C ALA A 213 29.90 -3.93 -4.52
N PRO A 214 29.61 -5.21 -4.27
CA PRO A 214 30.53 -6.10 -3.57
C PRO A 214 31.78 -6.33 -4.42
N PRO A 215 32.98 -6.39 -3.83
CA PRO A 215 34.17 -6.81 -4.56
C PRO A 215 34.07 -8.30 -4.91
N ALA A 216 34.66 -8.67 -6.04
CA ALA A 216 34.71 -10.06 -6.48
C ALA A 216 35.88 -10.81 -5.83
N GLY A 217 35.64 -11.98 -5.27
CA GLY A 217 36.61 -12.82 -4.57
C GLY A 217 36.83 -14.17 -5.24
N THR A 218 38.02 -14.73 -5.05
CA THR A 218 38.40 -16.07 -5.50
C THR A 218 39.00 -16.88 -4.36
N ILE A 219 38.48 -18.09 -4.13
CA ILE A 219 38.95 -19.05 -3.13
C ILE A 219 38.82 -20.47 -3.67
N ALA A 220 39.84 -21.30 -3.47
CA ALA A 220 39.80 -22.71 -3.85
C ALA A 220 39.18 -23.58 -2.76
N SER A 221 38.52 -24.67 -3.14
CA SER A 221 38.08 -25.71 -2.20
C SER A 221 39.23 -26.18 -1.30
N GLY A 222 38.96 -26.32 -0.01
CA GLY A 222 39.94 -26.65 1.04
C GLY A 222 40.86 -25.50 1.45
N SER A 223 40.80 -24.34 0.79
CA SER A 223 41.64 -23.18 1.11
C SER A 223 41.02 -22.30 2.19
N HIS A 224 41.87 -21.73 3.05
CA HIS A 224 41.52 -20.60 3.92
C HIS A 224 41.82 -19.24 3.27
N THR A 225 42.50 -19.21 2.13
CA THR A 225 42.97 -17.98 1.50
C THR A 225 41.97 -17.49 0.46
N LEU A 226 41.33 -16.35 0.73
CA LEU A 226 40.47 -15.62 -0.19
C LEU A 226 41.24 -14.46 -0.81
N THR A 227 41.26 -14.38 -2.14
CA THR A 227 41.83 -13.26 -2.87
C THR A 227 40.74 -12.36 -3.41
N ILE A 228 40.81 -11.07 -3.10
CA ILE A 228 39.86 -10.04 -3.51
C ILE A 228 40.42 -9.31 -4.73
N SER A 229 39.62 -9.25 -5.78
CA SER A 229 39.91 -8.48 -6.99
C SER A 229 39.45 -7.03 -6.82
N GLY A 230 40.24 -6.07 -7.32
CA GLY A 230 39.89 -4.65 -7.31
C GLY A 230 40.37 -3.83 -6.10
N GLY A 231 41.04 -4.43 -5.11
CA GLY A 231 41.69 -3.68 -4.02
C GLY A 231 41.58 -4.33 -2.65
N ALA A 232 41.88 -3.55 -1.60
CA ALA A 232 41.82 -3.98 -0.21
C ALA A 232 40.37 -4.14 0.27
N TYR A 233 40.07 -5.26 0.93
CA TYR A 233 38.81 -5.47 1.63
C TYR A 233 38.87 -4.76 2.99
N THR A 234 37.99 -3.78 3.22
CA THR A 234 38.16 -2.84 4.33
C THR A 234 37.90 -3.44 5.70
N ALA A 235 37.24 -4.60 5.79
CA ALA A 235 36.96 -5.28 7.05
C ALA A 235 38.26 -5.70 7.77
N THR A 236 38.27 -5.58 9.09
CA THR A 236 39.39 -5.92 9.97
C THR A 236 39.38 -7.39 10.37
N ASN A 237 40.48 -7.87 10.97
CA ASN A 237 40.52 -9.22 11.52
C ASN A 237 39.45 -9.39 12.61
N GLY A 238 38.79 -10.53 12.60
CA GLY A 238 37.68 -10.90 13.47
C GLY A 238 36.31 -10.49 12.94
N CYS A 239 36.23 -9.74 11.84
CA CYS A 239 34.95 -9.44 11.19
C CYS A 239 34.42 -10.61 10.38
N GLY A 240 33.09 -10.68 10.27
CA GLY A 240 32.44 -11.70 9.45
C GLY A 240 32.49 -11.35 7.97
N VAL A 241 32.53 -12.38 7.17
CA VAL A 241 32.59 -12.32 5.71
C VAL A 241 31.76 -13.46 5.13
N ALA A 242 30.99 -13.14 4.10
CA ALA A 242 30.23 -14.08 3.29
C ALA A 242 30.84 -14.17 1.90
N VAL A 243 31.28 -15.37 1.50
CA VAL A 243 31.79 -15.64 0.15
C VAL A 243 30.78 -16.53 -0.58
N TYR A 244 30.07 -15.98 -1.56
CA TYR A 244 29.03 -16.72 -2.27
C TYR A 244 29.65 -17.87 -3.09
N GLY A 245 28.99 -19.03 -3.09
CA GLY A 245 29.44 -20.23 -3.80
C GLY A 245 30.67 -20.96 -3.21
N ALA A 246 31.18 -20.55 -2.05
CA ALA A 246 32.36 -21.17 -1.41
C ALA A 246 32.01 -22.20 -0.31
N GLY A 247 30.74 -22.30 0.07
CA GLY A 247 30.22 -23.24 1.06
C GLY A 247 30.00 -24.66 0.49
N PRO A 248 29.42 -25.56 1.30
CA PRO A 248 29.03 -26.90 0.81
C PRO A 248 27.88 -26.78 -0.20
N ASN A 249 27.65 -27.82 -1.00
CA ASN A 249 26.51 -27.83 -1.91
C ASN A 249 25.18 -27.83 -1.14
N SER A 250 24.18 -27.15 -1.70
CA SER A 250 22.81 -27.22 -1.17
C SER A 250 22.32 -28.68 -1.12
N THR A 251 21.52 -28.97 -0.10
CA THR A 251 20.89 -30.29 0.09
C THR A 251 19.42 -30.32 -0.30
N LEU A 252 18.90 -29.20 -0.82
CA LEU A 252 17.51 -29.10 -1.25
C LEU A 252 17.22 -30.00 -2.45
N SER A 253 16.05 -30.63 -2.43
CA SER A 253 15.54 -31.38 -3.58
C SER A 253 15.09 -30.44 -4.69
N THR A 254 15.24 -30.88 -5.94
CA THR A 254 14.67 -30.20 -7.11
C THR A 254 13.15 -30.04 -6.97
N PRO A 255 12.58 -28.84 -7.18
CA PRO A 255 11.14 -28.65 -7.24
C PRO A 255 10.49 -29.49 -8.34
N ALA A 256 9.23 -29.87 -8.14
CA ALA A 256 8.42 -30.45 -9.21
C ALA A 256 8.24 -29.44 -10.36
N ALA A 257 7.89 -29.94 -11.56
CA ALA A 257 7.53 -29.06 -12.68
C ALA A 257 6.42 -28.09 -12.26
N PRO A 258 6.56 -26.78 -12.54
CA PRO A 258 5.53 -25.83 -12.17
C PRO A 258 4.25 -26.06 -12.98
N THR A 259 3.11 -25.69 -12.42
CA THR A 259 1.87 -25.47 -13.16
C THR A 259 1.84 -24.01 -13.60
N VAL A 260 1.48 -23.77 -14.86
CA VAL A 260 1.50 -22.43 -15.46
C VAL A 260 0.15 -22.16 -16.12
N SER A 261 -0.43 -21.00 -15.87
CA SER A 261 -1.67 -20.54 -16.49
C SER A 261 -1.59 -19.06 -16.84
N ALA A 262 -2.01 -18.71 -18.06
CA ALA A 262 -2.29 -17.31 -18.41
C ALA A 262 -3.50 -16.82 -17.61
N HIS A 263 -3.35 -15.67 -16.96
CA HIS A 263 -4.30 -15.17 -15.98
C HIS A 263 -4.99 -13.89 -16.47
N THR A 264 -6.29 -13.76 -16.16
CA THR A 264 -7.23 -12.69 -16.58
C THR A 264 -7.49 -12.58 -18.10
N TYR A 265 -6.45 -12.61 -18.93
CA TYR A 265 -6.55 -12.54 -20.39
C TYR A 265 -5.66 -13.59 -21.06
N THR A 266 -6.16 -14.18 -22.15
CA THR A 266 -5.39 -15.11 -22.99
C THR A 266 -4.93 -14.45 -24.28
N GLY A 267 -3.70 -14.72 -24.70
CA GLY A 267 -3.14 -14.33 -25.99
C GLY A 267 -2.60 -15.53 -26.79
N SER A 268 -1.51 -15.33 -27.52
CA SER A 268 -0.84 -16.35 -28.34
C SER A 268 0.68 -16.43 -28.10
N THR A 269 1.17 -15.78 -27.05
CA THR A 269 2.58 -15.74 -26.70
C THR A 269 2.94 -16.97 -25.90
N THR A 270 4.10 -17.56 -26.20
CA THR A 270 4.63 -18.71 -25.48
C THR A 270 5.52 -18.25 -24.34
N TYR A 271 5.26 -18.79 -23.15
CA TYR A 271 6.08 -18.59 -21.96
C TYR A 271 6.38 -19.95 -21.36
N CYS A 272 7.64 -20.18 -21.00
CA CYS A 272 8.10 -21.39 -20.34
C CYS A 272 8.79 -21.02 -19.03
N TYR A 273 8.51 -21.78 -17.97
CA TYR A 273 9.05 -21.49 -16.63
C TYR A 273 9.79 -22.68 -16.02
N GLU A 274 10.89 -22.38 -15.32
CA GLU A 274 11.62 -23.29 -14.44
C GLU A 274 11.80 -22.65 -13.06
N VAL A 275 11.89 -23.46 -12.00
CA VAL A 275 11.98 -22.96 -10.62
C VAL A 275 13.10 -23.68 -9.86
N ALA A 276 13.90 -22.93 -9.10
CA ALA A 276 14.91 -23.47 -8.21
C ALA A 276 14.65 -23.02 -6.76
N ALA A 277 14.77 -23.94 -5.80
CA ALA A 277 14.59 -23.67 -4.39
C ALA A 277 15.89 -23.15 -3.76
N VAL A 278 15.79 -22.22 -2.80
CA VAL A 278 16.92 -21.57 -2.12
C VAL A 278 16.92 -21.96 -0.65
N ASP A 279 18.09 -22.30 -0.09
CA ASP A 279 18.26 -22.56 1.35
C ASP A 279 18.73 -21.31 2.13
N ASN A 280 18.69 -21.38 3.46
CA ASN A 280 19.08 -20.27 4.34
C ASN A 280 20.57 -19.89 4.23
N ASN A 281 21.38 -20.73 3.59
CA ASN A 281 22.80 -20.49 3.37
C ASN A 281 23.10 -20.07 1.91
N LEU A 282 22.08 -19.60 1.18
CA LEU A 282 22.18 -19.05 -0.17
C LEU A 282 22.60 -20.09 -1.24
N GLY A 283 22.46 -21.38 -0.93
CA GLY A 283 22.59 -22.45 -1.92
C GLY A 283 21.27 -22.73 -2.61
N MET A 284 21.32 -23.20 -3.85
CA MET A 284 20.13 -23.50 -4.65
C MET A 284 20.07 -24.97 -5.05
N SER A 285 18.85 -25.50 -5.20
CA SER A 285 18.62 -26.77 -5.86
C SER A 285 18.96 -26.70 -7.36
N ALA A 286 19.00 -27.85 -8.04
CA ALA A 286 18.81 -27.83 -9.49
C ALA A 286 17.40 -27.29 -9.81
N ALA A 287 17.25 -26.63 -10.96
CA ALA A 287 15.97 -26.15 -11.44
C ALA A 287 15.03 -27.31 -11.79
N SER A 288 13.73 -27.08 -11.64
CA SER A 288 12.67 -28.00 -12.08
C SER A 288 12.74 -28.25 -13.58
N SER A 289 12.11 -29.32 -14.06
CA SER A 289 11.76 -29.39 -15.48
C SER A 289 10.80 -28.26 -15.86
N HIS A 290 10.90 -27.77 -17.09
CA HIS A 290 10.06 -26.66 -17.54
C HIS A 290 8.58 -27.01 -17.74
N THR A 291 7.72 -26.00 -17.64
CA THR A 291 6.34 -26.05 -18.15
C THR A 291 6.09 -24.83 -19.03
N CYS A 292 5.46 -25.04 -20.18
CA CYS A 292 5.14 -23.97 -21.13
C CYS A 292 3.64 -23.78 -21.30
N ILE A 293 3.23 -22.54 -21.48
CA ILE A 293 1.92 -22.15 -22.02
C ILE A 293 2.11 -21.51 -23.40
N SER A 294 1.09 -21.58 -24.25
CA SER A 294 1.09 -20.94 -25.58
C SER A 294 -0.01 -19.89 -25.74
N ASN A 295 -0.73 -19.61 -24.66
CA ASN A 295 -1.89 -18.71 -24.62
C ASN A 295 -1.65 -17.48 -23.74
N GLY A 296 -0.39 -17.12 -23.46
CA GLY A 296 -0.07 -15.89 -22.73
C GLY A 296 -0.30 -14.65 -23.59
N VAL A 297 -0.56 -13.50 -22.95
CA VAL A 297 -0.61 -12.20 -23.66
C VAL A 297 0.80 -11.72 -24.01
N ALA A 298 0.94 -10.86 -25.03
CA ALA A 298 2.25 -10.38 -25.48
C ALA A 298 2.90 -9.36 -24.53
N THR A 299 2.08 -8.64 -23.76
CA THR A 299 2.54 -7.70 -22.75
C THR A 299 1.91 -8.12 -21.44
N LEU A 300 2.74 -8.64 -20.54
CA LEU A 300 2.31 -8.94 -19.18
C LEU A 300 2.21 -7.64 -18.37
N GLY A 301 1.39 -7.66 -17.32
CA GLY A 301 1.18 -6.55 -16.41
C GLY A 301 0.33 -6.97 -15.22
N ARG A 302 0.08 -6.01 -14.32
CA ARG A 302 -0.68 -6.21 -13.08
C ARG A 302 -2.03 -6.91 -13.22
N ASP A 303 -2.74 -6.65 -14.33
CA ASP A 303 -4.08 -7.18 -14.60
C ASP A 303 -4.05 -8.26 -15.70
N SER A 304 -2.86 -8.65 -16.18
CA SER A 304 -2.68 -9.62 -17.27
C SER A 304 -1.32 -10.28 -17.09
N TYR A 305 -1.24 -11.30 -16.26
CA TYR A 305 0.01 -11.94 -15.87
C TYR A 305 -0.03 -13.45 -16.12
N ASN A 306 1.11 -14.12 -15.98
CA ASN A 306 1.14 -15.57 -15.94
C ASN A 306 1.27 -16.02 -14.49
N PHE A 307 0.37 -16.89 -14.04
CA PHE A 307 0.45 -17.48 -12.71
C PHE A 307 1.23 -18.79 -12.78
N VAL A 308 2.27 -18.90 -11.95
CA VAL A 308 3.18 -20.04 -11.88
C VAL A 308 3.11 -20.61 -10.47
N SER A 309 2.81 -21.89 -10.29
CA SER A 309 2.73 -22.54 -8.97
C SER A 309 3.44 -23.89 -8.95
N TRP A 310 3.93 -24.33 -7.80
CA TRP A 310 4.64 -25.60 -7.63
C TRP A 310 4.46 -26.19 -6.23
N ALA A 311 4.93 -27.41 -6.03
CA ALA A 311 4.96 -28.01 -4.70
C ALA A 311 6.11 -27.44 -3.87
N ALA A 312 5.81 -27.00 -2.63
CA ALA A 312 6.82 -26.47 -1.72
C ALA A 312 7.92 -27.51 -1.41
N VAL A 313 9.17 -27.07 -1.41
CA VAL A 313 10.34 -27.86 -1.04
C VAL A 313 10.65 -27.65 0.44
N THR A 314 10.81 -28.73 1.21
CA THR A 314 11.16 -28.66 2.63
C THR A 314 12.50 -27.95 2.84
N ASN A 315 12.57 -27.07 3.85
CA ASN A 315 13.72 -26.22 4.19
C ASN A 315 14.09 -25.15 3.15
N ALA A 316 13.31 -24.99 2.07
CA ALA A 316 13.47 -23.84 1.19
C ALA A 316 12.96 -22.58 1.90
N VAL A 317 13.72 -21.48 1.80
CA VAL A 317 13.37 -20.16 2.36
C VAL A 317 12.94 -19.17 1.30
N ALA A 318 13.23 -19.46 0.03
CA ALA A 318 12.81 -18.71 -1.15
C ALA A 318 12.90 -19.61 -2.39
N TYR A 319 12.42 -19.10 -3.51
CA TYR A 319 12.52 -19.71 -4.83
C TYR A 319 12.95 -18.65 -5.84
N VAL A 320 13.79 -19.03 -6.80
CA VAL A 320 14.12 -18.20 -7.96
C VAL A 320 13.35 -18.77 -9.16
N VAL A 321 12.63 -17.88 -9.85
CA VAL A 321 11.84 -18.23 -11.02
C VAL A 321 12.59 -17.82 -12.28
N TYR A 322 12.65 -18.73 -13.24
CA TYR A 322 13.30 -18.54 -14.53
C TYR A 322 12.30 -18.63 -15.67
N GLU A 323 12.48 -17.82 -16.71
CA GLU A 323 11.58 -17.73 -17.86
C GLU A 323 12.34 -17.92 -19.18
N SER A 324 11.68 -18.51 -20.18
CA SER A 324 12.11 -18.50 -21.57
C SER A 324 10.92 -18.37 -22.53
N ALA A 325 11.10 -17.68 -23.65
CA ALA A 325 10.08 -17.55 -24.70
C ALA A 325 9.91 -18.82 -25.57
N THR A 326 10.77 -19.83 -25.39
CA THR A 326 10.76 -21.07 -26.17
C THR A 326 11.06 -22.28 -25.29
N SER A 327 10.36 -23.40 -25.52
CA SER A 327 10.70 -24.68 -24.88
C SER A 327 12.14 -25.08 -25.22
N GLY A 328 12.93 -25.37 -24.19
CA GLY A 328 14.36 -25.67 -24.33
C GLY A 328 15.26 -24.47 -24.66
N GLY A 329 14.76 -23.23 -24.56
CA GLY A 329 15.56 -22.02 -24.71
C GLY A 329 16.48 -21.75 -23.51
N THR A 330 17.20 -20.63 -23.55
CA THR A 330 17.93 -20.14 -22.38
C THR A 330 16.92 -19.57 -21.39
N TYR A 331 16.88 -20.13 -20.19
CA TYR A 331 16.02 -19.68 -19.09
C TYR A 331 16.74 -18.62 -18.26
N THR A 332 16.19 -17.42 -18.18
CA THR A 332 16.76 -16.30 -17.43
C THR A 332 15.98 -16.05 -16.15
N ALA A 333 16.67 -15.73 -15.05
CA ALA A 333 16.01 -15.41 -13.79
C ALA A 333 15.15 -14.15 -13.94
N ILE A 334 13.89 -14.22 -13.51
CA ILE A 334 12.91 -13.13 -13.62
C ILE A 334 12.40 -12.63 -12.27
N GLY A 335 12.76 -13.28 -11.17
CA GLY A 335 12.38 -12.81 -9.85
C GLY A 335 12.53 -13.86 -8.77
N THR A 336 12.15 -13.47 -7.55
CA THR A 336 12.14 -14.32 -6.37
C THR A 336 10.75 -14.42 -5.76
N SER A 337 10.45 -15.60 -5.21
CA SER A 337 9.24 -15.84 -4.43
C SER A 337 9.57 -16.44 -3.06
N TYR A 338 8.74 -16.12 -2.08
CA TYR A 338 8.83 -16.64 -0.71
C TYR A 338 7.73 -17.65 -0.40
N VAL A 339 6.87 -17.91 -1.37
CA VAL A 339 5.84 -18.94 -1.36
C VAL A 339 6.02 -19.85 -2.58
N ALA A 340 5.30 -20.97 -2.64
CA ALA A 340 5.43 -21.94 -3.73
C ALA A 340 4.64 -21.51 -4.99
N ALA A 341 4.67 -20.23 -5.31
CA ALA A 341 3.97 -19.61 -6.43
C ALA A 341 4.58 -18.26 -6.82
N TYR A 342 4.24 -17.75 -8.00
CA TYR A 342 4.74 -16.48 -8.53
C TYR A 342 3.79 -15.93 -9.60
N CYS A 343 3.45 -14.65 -9.49
CA CYS A 343 2.74 -13.89 -10.52
C CYS A 343 3.73 -13.15 -11.42
N ASP A 344 3.94 -13.65 -12.64
CA ASP A 344 4.78 -13.00 -13.63
C ASP A 344 4.02 -11.88 -14.36
N MET A 345 4.21 -10.65 -13.88
CA MET A 345 3.64 -9.42 -14.44
C MET A 345 4.52 -8.79 -15.53
N GLY A 346 5.57 -9.46 -16.00
CA GLY A 346 6.49 -8.91 -17.03
C GLY A 346 7.35 -7.73 -16.56
N ILE A 347 7.55 -7.58 -15.26
CA ILE A 347 8.37 -6.51 -14.69
C ILE A 347 9.85 -6.90 -14.81
N SER A 348 10.58 -6.23 -15.71
CA SER A 348 12.00 -6.50 -15.98
C SER A 348 12.97 -6.09 -14.87
N THR A 349 12.50 -5.40 -13.84
CA THR A 349 13.28 -4.91 -12.69
C THR A 349 13.09 -5.74 -11.42
N ALA A 350 12.44 -6.91 -11.51
CA ALA A 350 12.22 -7.78 -10.37
C ALA A 350 13.54 -8.24 -9.72
N PRO A 351 13.68 -8.13 -8.38
CA PRO A 351 14.92 -8.51 -7.72
C PRO A 351 15.25 -9.98 -7.88
N VAL A 352 16.48 -10.24 -8.32
CA VAL A 352 17.11 -11.55 -8.34
C VAL A 352 18.35 -11.49 -7.45
N PRO A 353 18.49 -12.39 -6.45
CA PRO A 353 19.63 -12.41 -5.56
C PRO A 353 20.96 -12.64 -6.28
N ASP A 354 22.01 -11.96 -5.85
CA ASP A 354 23.34 -12.02 -6.48
C ASP A 354 23.98 -13.42 -6.48
N PHE A 355 23.56 -14.30 -5.58
CA PHE A 355 24.04 -15.69 -5.56
C PHE A 355 23.34 -16.56 -6.62
N ALA A 356 22.20 -16.11 -7.15
CA ALA A 356 21.43 -16.87 -8.13
C ALA A 356 22.12 -16.78 -9.50
N PRO A 357 22.39 -17.92 -10.16
CA PRO A 357 22.91 -17.92 -11.52
C PRO A 357 21.94 -17.23 -12.47
N THR A 358 22.46 -16.48 -13.45
CA THR A 358 21.66 -15.78 -14.46
C THR A 358 20.86 -16.75 -15.35
N THR A 359 21.34 -17.99 -15.49
CA THR A 359 20.64 -19.09 -16.17
C THR A 359 20.22 -20.16 -15.19
N ALA A 360 19.09 -20.84 -15.44
CA ALA A 360 18.59 -21.89 -14.57
C ALA A 360 19.66 -22.95 -14.24
N PRO A 361 19.89 -23.28 -12.94
CA PRO A 361 20.94 -24.21 -12.54
C PRO A 361 20.57 -25.66 -12.90
N SER A 362 21.42 -26.35 -13.66
CA SER A 362 21.22 -27.77 -14.02
C SER A 362 21.59 -28.76 -12.91
N ALA A 363 22.23 -28.28 -11.84
CA ALA A 363 22.63 -29.04 -10.66
C ALA A 363 22.54 -28.15 -9.42
N VAL A 364 22.59 -28.75 -8.23
CA VAL A 364 22.67 -27.98 -6.97
C VAL A 364 23.86 -27.03 -6.98
N THR A 365 23.66 -25.80 -6.49
CA THR A 365 24.73 -24.82 -6.37
C THR A 365 25.38 -24.87 -4.98
N ALA A 366 26.61 -24.39 -4.89
CA ALA A 366 27.30 -24.23 -3.62
C ALA A 366 26.68 -23.09 -2.80
N GLN A 367 26.51 -23.31 -1.50
CA GLN A 367 26.10 -22.32 -0.52
C GLN A 367 27.15 -21.20 -0.38
N ALA A 368 26.80 -20.11 0.30
CA ALA A 368 27.76 -19.13 0.76
C ALA A 368 28.58 -19.67 1.95
N LEU A 369 29.88 -19.35 1.98
CA LEU A 369 30.72 -19.54 3.16
C LEU A 369 30.58 -18.34 4.08
N PHE A 370 29.86 -18.52 5.18
CA PHE A 370 29.79 -17.55 6.29
C PHE A 370 30.88 -17.87 7.31
N THR A 371 31.84 -16.96 7.50
CA THR A 371 32.96 -17.17 8.42
C THR A 371 33.55 -15.84 8.86
N THR A 372 34.62 -15.85 9.68
CA THR A 372 35.33 -14.65 10.10
C THR A 372 36.71 -14.54 9.48
N ILE A 373 37.24 -13.32 9.34
CA ILE A 373 38.60 -13.06 8.90
C ILE A 373 39.57 -13.35 10.05
N SER A 374 40.40 -14.38 9.94
CA SER A 374 41.44 -14.68 10.94
C SER A 374 42.62 -13.71 10.84
N SER A 375 43.04 -13.38 9.62
CA SER A 375 44.14 -12.44 9.35
C SER A 375 44.06 -11.85 7.94
N GLY A 376 44.79 -10.76 7.68
CA GLY A 376 44.84 -10.10 6.36
C GLY A 376 43.72 -9.07 6.11
N GLY A 377 42.86 -8.77 7.08
CA GLY A 377 41.87 -7.70 6.98
C GLY A 377 42.51 -6.36 6.62
N GLY A 378 41.84 -5.56 5.80
CA GLY A 378 42.39 -4.34 5.21
C GLY A 378 43.33 -4.59 4.02
N THR A 379 43.42 -5.81 3.49
CA THR A 379 44.25 -6.15 2.32
C THR A 379 43.43 -6.88 1.24
N SER A 380 44.06 -7.19 0.10
CA SER A 380 43.44 -7.97 -0.99
C SER A 380 43.50 -9.49 -0.77
N THR A 381 44.17 -9.96 0.30
CA THR A 381 44.34 -11.39 0.57
C THR A 381 43.98 -11.68 2.01
N LEU A 382 42.85 -12.33 2.22
CA LEU A 382 42.31 -12.65 3.54
C LEU A 382 42.59 -14.11 3.88
N THR A 383 42.90 -14.38 5.14
CA THR A 383 42.87 -15.73 5.70
C THR A 383 41.60 -15.88 6.51
N LEU A 384 40.72 -16.79 6.10
CA LEU A 384 39.42 -17.06 6.70
C LEU A 384 39.55 -18.09 7.82
N ALA A 385 38.64 -18.04 8.81
CA ALA A 385 38.62 -18.98 9.92
C ALA A 385 38.18 -20.39 9.48
N ALA A 386 37.21 -20.48 8.58
CA ALA A 386 36.81 -21.72 7.92
C ALA A 386 37.42 -21.81 6.51
N ALA A 387 37.78 -23.03 6.09
CA ALA A 387 38.15 -23.29 4.70
C ALA A 387 36.90 -23.34 3.82
N ALA A 388 37.02 -22.93 2.56
CA ALA A 388 35.97 -23.13 1.58
C ALA A 388 35.72 -24.62 1.33
N SER A 389 34.45 -25.03 1.23
CA SER A 389 34.10 -26.39 0.83
C SER A 389 34.06 -26.53 -0.69
N SER A 390 33.71 -25.46 -1.39
CA SER A 390 33.66 -25.38 -2.86
C SER A 390 34.57 -24.28 -3.37
N SER A 391 35.10 -24.45 -4.59
CA SER A 391 35.87 -23.39 -5.24
C SER A 391 34.93 -22.31 -5.78
N ALA A 392 35.17 -21.06 -5.41
CA ALA A 392 34.45 -19.89 -5.91
C ALA A 392 35.43 -18.96 -6.64
N THR A 393 35.09 -18.54 -7.85
CA THR A 393 35.93 -17.65 -8.67
C THR A 393 35.14 -16.42 -9.09
N GLY A 394 35.67 -15.24 -8.79
CA GLY A 394 35.04 -13.96 -9.11
C GLY A 394 33.65 -13.76 -8.47
N GLN A 395 33.37 -14.44 -7.36
CA GLN A 395 32.06 -14.40 -6.70
C GLN A 395 31.95 -13.18 -5.78
N PRO A 396 30.74 -12.62 -5.56
CA PRO A 396 30.52 -11.54 -4.62
C PRO A 396 31.02 -11.87 -3.20
N VAL A 397 31.70 -10.92 -2.57
CA VAL A 397 32.14 -11.01 -1.17
C VAL A 397 31.50 -9.91 -0.34
N TYR A 398 30.68 -10.29 0.62
CA TYR A 398 29.93 -9.38 1.48
C TYR A 398 30.47 -9.38 2.90
N GLN A 399 30.40 -8.22 3.56
CA GLN A 399 30.58 -8.19 5.01
C GLN A 399 29.40 -8.90 5.65
N ASP A 400 29.67 -9.66 6.70
CA ASP A 400 28.63 -10.33 7.47
C ASP A 400 28.75 -9.88 8.93
N ASP A 401 27.78 -9.12 9.41
CA ASP A 401 27.64 -8.76 10.82
C ASP A 401 26.57 -9.62 11.52
N SER A 402 25.83 -10.44 10.76
CA SER A 402 24.75 -11.29 11.29
C SER A 402 25.26 -12.39 12.21
N TRP A 403 26.52 -12.83 12.04
CA TRP A 403 27.16 -13.78 12.94
C TRP A 403 27.28 -13.26 14.37
N MET A 404 27.37 -11.93 14.59
CA MET A 404 27.40 -11.35 15.94
C MET A 404 26.07 -11.55 16.65
N LEU A 405 24.97 -11.39 15.90
CA LEU A 405 23.62 -11.66 16.36
C LEU A 405 23.43 -13.17 16.62
N ALA A 406 23.89 -14.04 15.71
CA ALA A 406 23.89 -15.48 15.90
C ALA A 406 24.66 -15.93 17.15
N ALA A 407 25.84 -15.33 17.39
CA ALA A 407 26.65 -15.60 18.58
C ALA A 407 25.96 -15.11 19.86
N ALA A 408 25.25 -13.98 19.81
CA ALA A 408 24.45 -13.50 20.92
C ALA A 408 23.29 -14.44 21.24
N PHE A 409 22.63 -14.99 20.22
CA PHE A 409 21.59 -16.02 20.37
C PHE A 409 22.16 -17.28 21.03
N ALA A 410 23.26 -17.82 20.50
CA ALA A 410 23.88 -19.03 21.01
C ALA A 410 24.41 -18.90 22.46
N ALA A 411 24.81 -17.69 22.87
CA ALA A 411 25.25 -17.42 24.24
C ALA A 411 24.12 -17.43 25.27
N PHE A 412 22.86 -17.40 24.84
CA PHE A 412 21.71 -17.56 25.72
C PHE A 412 21.48 -19.05 26.03
N SER A 413 22.14 -19.54 27.09
CA SER A 413 21.68 -20.75 27.78
C SER A 413 20.53 -20.35 28.71
N ALA A 414 19.42 -21.11 28.65
CA ALA A 414 18.17 -20.85 29.35
C ALA A 414 18.37 -20.12 30.68
N SER A 415 18.09 -18.81 30.72
CA SER A 415 17.97 -18.14 32.01
C SER A 415 16.81 -18.81 32.73
N THR A 416 17.01 -19.12 34.00
CA THR A 416 16.01 -19.70 34.90
C THR A 416 14.85 -18.76 35.20
N ASP A 417 14.83 -17.59 34.56
CA ASP A 417 14.17 -16.39 35.04
C ASP A 417 12.86 -16.11 34.29
N GLY A 418 12.56 -16.89 33.23
CA GLY A 418 11.31 -16.81 32.48
C GLY A 418 11.13 -15.58 31.59
N PHE A 419 12.17 -14.74 31.42
CA PHE A 419 12.13 -13.55 30.55
C PHE A 419 12.67 -13.85 29.15
N SER A 420 11.97 -13.38 28.11
CA SER A 420 12.48 -13.37 26.73
C SER A 420 13.70 -12.44 26.61
N PRO A 421 14.83 -12.91 26.02
CA PRO A 421 16.00 -12.07 25.83
C PRO A 421 15.76 -10.95 24.80
N THR A 422 16.29 -9.76 25.10
CA THR A 422 16.30 -8.62 24.18
C THR A 422 17.68 -8.46 23.57
N TYR A 423 17.78 -8.54 22.25
CA TYR A 423 19.01 -8.37 21.49
C TYR A 423 19.06 -6.99 20.87
N VAL A 424 20.09 -6.22 21.17
CA VAL A 424 20.21 -4.84 20.73
C VAL A 424 21.22 -4.76 19.59
N ILE A 425 20.76 -4.26 18.45
CA ILE A 425 21.60 -3.76 17.37
C ILE A 425 21.87 -2.28 17.69
N PRO A 426 23.04 -1.91 18.23
CA PRO A 426 23.30 -0.53 18.66
C PRO A 426 23.42 0.42 17.46
N PRO A 427 23.54 1.75 17.67
CA PRO A 427 23.80 2.69 16.59
C PRO A 427 25.03 2.31 15.75
N GLY A 428 24.85 2.26 14.44
CA GLY A 428 25.85 1.80 13.47
C GLY A 428 25.18 1.26 12.19
N LEU A 429 25.95 0.94 11.17
CA LEU A 429 25.59 0.18 9.97
C LEU A 429 25.99 -1.30 10.14
N PHE A 430 25.02 -2.20 9.97
CA PHE A 430 25.21 -3.64 10.08
C PHE A 430 24.79 -4.35 8.80
N TRP A 431 25.70 -5.15 8.24
CA TRP A 431 25.48 -5.88 6.98
C TRP A 431 24.98 -7.29 7.25
N PHE A 432 23.73 -7.57 6.87
CA PHE A 432 23.09 -8.87 7.08
C PHE A 432 22.82 -9.53 5.72
N PRO A 433 23.76 -10.36 5.19
CA PRO A 433 23.52 -11.16 3.99
C PRO A 433 22.49 -12.28 4.23
N HIS A 434 22.35 -12.72 5.48
CA HIS A 434 21.33 -13.64 5.93
C HIS A 434 21.02 -13.37 7.41
N LEU A 435 19.96 -14.00 7.91
CA LEU A 435 19.76 -14.15 9.35
C LEU A 435 19.92 -15.63 9.73
N PRO A 436 20.43 -15.92 10.95
CA PRO A 436 20.47 -17.28 11.46
C PRO A 436 19.05 -17.84 11.60
N SER A 437 18.79 -19.01 11.01
CA SER A 437 17.47 -19.66 10.90
C SER A 437 16.94 -20.32 12.18
N SER A 438 17.69 -20.30 13.28
CA SER A 438 17.24 -20.86 14.56
C SER A 438 17.36 -19.83 15.67
N PHE A 439 16.25 -19.15 15.93
CA PHE A 439 15.96 -18.62 17.25
C PHE A 439 15.71 -19.84 18.14
N GLY A 440 16.36 -19.96 19.30
CA GLY A 440 16.17 -21.10 20.20
C GLY A 440 14.71 -21.28 20.67
N PRO A 441 14.42 -22.05 21.73
CA PRO A 441 13.03 -22.30 22.17
C PRO A 441 12.27 -21.05 22.68
N TYR A 442 12.86 -19.86 22.62
CA TYR A 442 12.29 -18.61 23.10
C TYR A 442 12.08 -17.64 21.93
N VAL A 443 10.98 -16.90 21.99
CA VAL A 443 10.66 -15.79 21.09
C VAL A 443 11.62 -14.63 21.39
N PRO A 444 12.60 -14.32 20.52
CA PRO A 444 13.54 -13.24 20.76
C PRO A 444 12.91 -11.90 20.42
N LYS A 445 13.26 -10.89 21.22
CA LYS A 445 13.00 -9.50 20.89
C LYS A 445 14.28 -8.87 20.34
N ILE A 446 14.20 -8.23 19.18
CA ILE A 446 15.33 -7.53 18.54
C ILE A 446 15.02 -6.03 18.55
N GLU A 447 15.87 -5.26 19.24
CA GLU A 447 15.82 -3.80 19.26
C GLU A 447 16.86 -3.23 18.30
N GLN A 448 16.39 -2.67 17.19
CA GLN A 448 17.21 -2.01 16.20
C GLN A 448 17.37 -0.51 16.51
N ARG A 449 18.60 -0.12 16.86
CA ARG A 449 19.04 1.27 17.08
C ARG A 449 20.07 1.75 16.06
N GLY A 450 20.51 0.86 15.17
CA GLY A 450 21.35 1.17 14.01
C GLY A 450 20.61 0.93 12.69
N MET A 451 21.30 1.20 11.58
CA MET A 451 20.86 0.84 10.24
C MET A 451 21.24 -0.61 9.94
N VAL A 452 20.30 -1.39 9.41
CA VAL A 452 20.54 -2.75 8.91
C VAL A 452 20.48 -2.72 7.38
N TYR A 453 21.50 -3.27 6.73
CA TYR A 453 21.57 -3.36 5.28
C TYR A 453 21.52 -4.83 4.83
N LEU A 454 20.48 -5.19 4.07
CA LEU A 454 20.25 -6.55 3.57
C LEU A 454 20.84 -6.72 2.17
N THR A 455 21.60 -7.81 1.94
CA THR A 455 22.26 -8.09 0.64
C THR A 455 21.98 -9.46 0.04
N GLY A 456 21.46 -10.41 0.81
CA GLY A 456 21.16 -11.76 0.32
C GLY A 456 19.69 -12.08 0.46
N LEU A 457 19.27 -12.47 1.66
CA LEU A 457 17.88 -12.81 1.97
C LEU A 457 17.18 -11.70 2.78
N PRO A 458 15.83 -11.66 2.74
CA PRO A 458 15.05 -10.81 3.63
C PRO A 458 15.21 -11.22 5.10
N ILE A 459 14.66 -10.40 5.99
CA ILE A 459 14.48 -10.77 7.39
C ILE A 459 13.35 -11.79 7.49
N LEU A 460 13.69 -13.05 7.75
CA LEU A 460 12.73 -14.13 7.97
C LEU A 460 12.26 -14.11 9.44
N LEU A 461 10.98 -13.82 9.65
CA LEU A 461 10.34 -13.79 10.97
C LEU A 461 9.40 -14.98 11.16
N GLY A 462 9.70 -15.81 12.17
CA GLY A 462 8.69 -16.61 12.86
C GLY A 462 8.09 -15.78 13.99
N ALA A 463 7.76 -16.39 15.12
CA ALA A 463 7.15 -15.73 16.28
C ALA A 463 7.94 -14.56 16.93
N SER A 464 9.10 -14.16 16.40
CA SER A 464 10.01 -13.11 16.90
C SER A 464 9.40 -11.70 16.87
N HIS A 465 9.91 -10.80 17.73
CA HIS A 465 9.55 -9.37 17.73
C HIS A 465 10.72 -8.53 17.23
N TRP A 466 10.51 -7.72 16.19
CA TRP A 466 11.49 -6.76 15.68
C TRP A 466 11.01 -5.32 15.87
N ILE A 467 11.79 -4.51 16.60
CA ILE A 467 11.43 -3.12 16.94
C ILE A 467 12.54 -2.16 16.51
N GLY A 468 12.20 -1.19 15.68
CA GLY A 468 13.05 -0.03 15.39
C GLY A 468 12.90 1.09 16.43
N TYR A 469 13.94 1.89 16.64
CA TYR A 469 13.91 3.04 17.57
C TYR A 469 13.92 4.42 16.89
N GLY A 470 13.38 4.50 15.66
CA GLY A 470 12.99 5.74 14.97
C GLY A 470 14.13 6.53 14.31
N GLY A 471 14.02 6.75 13.00
CA GLY A 471 14.82 7.64 12.16
C GLY A 471 14.27 7.65 10.73
N SER A 472 14.02 8.82 10.15
CA SER A 472 13.34 8.96 8.84
C SER A 472 14.23 8.42 7.70
N ALA A 473 13.76 7.43 6.92
CA ALA A 473 14.47 6.97 5.74
C ALA A 473 14.07 7.82 4.53
N SER A 474 15.03 8.56 3.99
CA SER A 474 15.04 8.83 2.56
C SER A 474 16.02 7.84 1.94
N ALA A 475 15.55 7.05 0.97
CA ALA A 475 16.31 6.02 0.25
C ALA A 475 17.53 6.54 -0.53
N GLN A 476 18.00 7.77 -0.29
CA GLN A 476 18.99 8.46 -1.12
C GLN A 476 20.11 9.17 -0.34
N ASN A 477 20.12 9.23 1.01
CA ASN A 477 21.22 9.88 1.74
C ASN A 477 21.57 9.22 3.09
N MET A 478 22.53 8.29 3.04
CA MET A 478 23.01 7.48 4.16
C MET A 478 24.14 8.17 4.93
N ASN A 479 23.84 8.69 6.12
CA ASN A 479 24.86 9.09 7.10
C ASN A 479 24.59 8.37 8.43
N ALA A 480 25.61 8.07 9.23
CA ALA A 480 25.59 7.09 10.34
C ALA A 480 24.67 7.40 11.56
N GLN A 481 23.65 8.24 11.40
CA GLN A 481 22.69 8.67 12.43
C GLN A 481 21.26 8.15 12.19
N TRP A 482 21.04 7.28 11.19
CA TRP A 482 19.72 6.80 10.80
C TRP A 482 19.39 5.42 11.36
N THR A 483 18.13 5.25 11.77
CA THR A 483 17.53 4.01 12.28
C THR A 483 16.52 3.53 11.24
N GLY A 484 16.95 2.63 10.36
CA GLY A 484 16.11 2.12 9.27
C GLY A 484 16.68 0.85 8.66
N ILE A 485 15.90 0.21 7.80
CA ILE A 485 16.35 -0.96 7.03
C ILE A 485 16.53 -0.51 5.59
N SER A 486 17.65 -0.91 5.00
CA SER A 486 17.92 -0.72 3.59
C SER A 486 18.19 -2.06 2.97
N VAL A 487 17.76 -2.23 1.72
CA VAL A 487 17.96 -3.47 0.98
C VAL A 487 18.69 -3.20 -0.32
N SER A 488 19.54 -4.13 -0.73
CA SER A 488 20.11 -4.16 -2.09
C SER A 488 19.00 -4.37 -3.12
N SER A 489 19.22 -3.95 -4.36
CA SER A 489 18.30 -4.19 -5.50
C SER A 489 18.12 -5.67 -5.85
N HIS A 490 18.89 -6.55 -5.21
CA HIS A 490 18.90 -7.99 -5.42
C HIS A 490 18.10 -8.75 -4.34
N VAL A 491 17.61 -8.06 -3.29
CA VAL A 491 16.78 -8.70 -2.25
C VAL A 491 15.30 -8.54 -2.61
N GLY A 492 14.58 -9.67 -2.69
CA GLY A 492 13.18 -9.68 -3.14
C GLY A 492 12.16 -9.20 -2.11
N ALA A 493 12.53 -9.08 -0.83
CA ALA A 493 11.66 -8.54 0.22
C ALA A 493 12.48 -7.85 1.33
N VAL A 494 11.84 -7.03 2.17
CA VAL A 494 12.47 -6.55 3.43
C VAL A 494 12.24 -7.57 4.54
N PHE A 495 10.98 -7.95 4.76
CA PHE A 495 10.56 -8.95 5.72
C PHE A 495 9.72 -10.03 5.05
N VAL A 496 9.89 -11.26 5.53
CA VAL A 496 8.96 -12.36 5.27
C VAL A 496 8.56 -12.93 6.62
N ALA A 497 7.30 -12.74 7.01
CA ALA A 497 6.77 -13.13 8.30
C ALA A 497 5.77 -14.30 8.15
N SER A 498 5.80 -15.22 9.10
CA SER A 498 4.75 -16.24 9.30
C SER A 498 4.02 -16.08 10.63
N GLU A 499 4.61 -15.33 11.56
CA GLU A 499 4.05 -14.89 12.83
C GLU A 499 4.91 -13.70 13.30
N GLY A 500 4.55 -13.07 14.42
CA GLY A 500 5.43 -12.12 15.10
C GLY A 500 5.08 -10.66 14.88
N ASP A 501 5.83 -9.80 15.55
CA ASP A 501 5.56 -8.36 15.64
C ASP A 501 6.67 -7.58 14.93
N ILE A 502 6.30 -6.61 14.09
CA ILE A 502 7.20 -5.65 13.45
C ILE A 502 6.77 -4.25 13.84
N GLU A 503 7.64 -3.49 14.51
CA GLU A 503 7.28 -2.17 15.04
C GLU A 503 8.32 -1.10 14.71
N ASN A 504 7.84 0.13 14.42
CA ASN A 504 8.65 1.34 14.29
C ASN A 504 9.76 1.22 13.22
N ILE A 505 9.41 0.69 12.05
CA ILE A 505 10.35 0.46 10.97
C ILE A 505 10.15 1.47 9.85
N VAL A 506 11.26 2.02 9.39
CA VAL A 506 11.32 2.74 8.13
C VAL A 506 12.23 1.98 7.17
N SER A 507 11.73 1.67 5.98
CA SER A 507 12.49 0.95 4.96
C SER A 507 12.13 1.40 3.55
N GLY A 508 13.04 1.11 2.60
CA GLY A 508 12.72 1.11 1.18
C GLY A 508 13.00 -0.23 0.53
N GLY A 509 12.32 -0.51 -0.58
CA GLY A 509 12.37 -1.82 -1.26
C GLY A 509 12.43 -1.70 -2.78
N TYR A 510 13.09 -2.67 -3.40
CA TYR A 510 13.04 -2.90 -4.86
C TYR A 510 12.08 -4.06 -5.22
N GLY A 511 11.95 -5.04 -4.32
CA GLY A 511 10.92 -6.09 -4.37
C GLY A 511 9.78 -5.76 -3.42
N ASP A 512 9.27 -6.76 -2.71
CA ASP A 512 8.23 -6.57 -1.70
C ASP A 512 8.77 -5.84 -0.46
N GLY A 513 7.91 -5.14 0.27
CA GLY A 513 8.24 -4.59 1.59
C GLY A 513 8.14 -5.68 2.65
N ILE A 514 6.94 -5.90 3.16
CA ILE A 514 6.62 -7.00 4.08
C ILE A 514 5.75 -8.01 3.35
N VAL A 515 6.20 -9.27 3.33
CA VAL A 515 5.39 -10.41 2.91
C VAL A 515 4.95 -11.16 4.16
N VAL A 516 3.65 -11.29 4.38
CA VAL A 516 3.10 -12.18 5.40
C VAL A 516 2.61 -13.44 4.70
N THR A 517 3.26 -14.54 5.04
CA THR A 517 2.96 -15.88 4.53
C THR A 517 2.13 -16.65 5.56
N GLN A 518 1.40 -17.69 5.11
CA GLN A 518 0.55 -18.60 5.92
C GLN A 518 0.91 -18.59 7.43
N GLY A 519 0.04 -18.01 8.27
CA GLY A 519 0.45 -17.58 9.60
C GLY A 519 -0.67 -17.04 10.47
N THR A 520 -0.56 -17.17 11.79
CA THR A 520 -1.51 -16.61 12.77
C THR A 520 -0.85 -15.50 13.58
N GLY A 521 -1.50 -14.34 13.73
CA GLY A 521 -1.13 -13.36 14.75
C GLY A 521 0.02 -12.41 14.40
N THR A 522 0.27 -12.14 13.12
CA THR A 522 1.27 -11.12 12.73
C THR A 522 0.78 -9.72 13.01
N ARG A 523 1.58 -8.91 13.71
CA ARG A 523 1.30 -7.49 13.95
C ARG A 523 2.34 -6.61 13.28
N ILE A 524 1.89 -5.58 12.60
CA ILE A 524 2.77 -4.52 12.10
C ILE A 524 2.30 -3.16 12.62
N GLN A 525 3.21 -2.36 13.17
CA GLN A 525 2.85 -1.06 13.74
C GLN A 525 3.91 0.01 13.46
N ASN A 526 3.46 1.24 13.19
CA ASN A 526 4.34 2.38 12.94
C ASN A 526 5.35 2.07 11.82
N ILE A 527 4.83 1.68 10.66
CA ILE A 527 5.64 1.25 9.51
C ILE A 527 5.58 2.31 8.43
N ASP A 528 6.75 2.80 8.04
CA ASP A 528 6.94 3.65 6.86
C ASP A 528 7.68 2.84 5.79
N MET A 529 7.00 2.50 4.69
CA MET A 529 7.53 1.66 3.63
C MET A 529 7.56 2.42 2.30
N TYR A 530 8.76 2.69 1.79
CA TYR A 530 8.97 3.47 0.57
C TYR A 530 9.55 2.62 -0.57
N MET A 531 8.70 2.16 -1.48
CA MET A 531 9.16 1.44 -2.66
C MET A 531 9.93 2.36 -3.62
N ALA A 532 10.94 1.82 -4.27
CA ALA A 532 11.63 2.51 -5.36
C ALA A 532 10.66 2.81 -6.51
N ALA A 533 10.95 3.88 -7.28
CA ALA A 533 10.04 4.34 -8.34
C ALA A 533 9.66 3.25 -9.35
N ASN A 534 10.54 2.29 -9.65
CA ASN A 534 10.29 1.14 -10.53
C ASN A 534 10.42 -0.21 -9.80
N ALA A 535 10.07 -0.24 -8.51
CA ALA A 535 10.05 -1.47 -7.74
C ALA A 535 9.04 -2.48 -8.32
N ALA A 536 9.38 -3.76 -8.24
CA ALA A 536 8.58 -4.85 -8.79
C ALA A 536 7.64 -5.51 -7.76
N GLY A 537 7.75 -5.15 -6.48
CA GLY A 537 6.92 -5.71 -5.40
C GLY A 537 6.06 -4.67 -4.68
N SER A 538 5.16 -5.18 -3.84
CA SER A 538 4.21 -4.42 -3.05
C SER A 538 4.80 -4.02 -1.69
N PRO A 539 4.55 -2.80 -1.17
CA PRO A 539 4.90 -2.42 0.19
C PRO A 539 4.43 -3.44 1.25
N LEU A 540 3.21 -3.96 1.09
CA LEU A 540 2.67 -5.03 1.92
C LEU A 540 2.00 -6.08 1.04
N ARG A 541 2.35 -7.33 1.28
CA ARG A 541 1.79 -8.49 0.60
C ARG A 541 1.35 -9.52 1.64
N LEU A 542 0.13 -10.01 1.50
CA LEU A 542 -0.52 -10.97 2.38
C LEU A 542 -0.91 -12.18 1.54
N ASP A 543 -0.22 -13.29 1.78
CA ASP A 543 -0.32 -14.48 0.94
C ASP A 543 -0.64 -15.74 1.76
N GLY A 544 -1.60 -16.51 1.26
CA GLY A 544 -1.99 -17.79 1.83
C GLY A 544 -3.12 -17.66 2.86
N ASN A 545 -3.05 -18.43 3.94
CA ASN A 545 -4.05 -18.46 5.01
C ASN A 545 -3.57 -17.62 6.20
N VAL A 546 -3.54 -16.29 6.05
CA VAL A 546 -3.14 -15.32 7.08
C VAL A 546 -4.31 -15.07 8.03
N ILE A 547 -4.14 -15.33 9.31
CA ILE A 547 -5.22 -15.22 10.31
C ILE A 547 -4.80 -14.26 11.42
N GLY A 548 -5.65 -13.29 11.76
CA GLY A 548 -5.39 -12.37 12.86
C GLY A 548 -4.24 -11.39 12.60
N PHE A 549 -4.15 -10.87 11.37
CA PHE A 549 -3.20 -9.81 11.04
C PHE A 549 -3.70 -8.46 11.56
N TYR A 550 -2.82 -7.70 12.21
CA TYR A 550 -3.13 -6.35 12.67
C TYR A 550 -2.09 -5.34 12.18
N GLY A 551 -2.53 -4.43 11.31
CA GLY A 551 -1.76 -3.27 10.85
C GLY A 551 -2.22 -1.98 11.52
N ASP A 552 -1.29 -1.20 12.09
CA ASP A 552 -1.62 0.09 12.71
C ASP A 552 -0.57 1.17 12.46
N TYR A 553 -1.01 2.38 12.07
CA TYR A 553 -0.12 3.49 11.72
C TYR A 553 0.86 3.08 10.60
N LEU A 554 0.30 2.81 9.42
CA LEU A 554 1.06 2.38 8.25
C LEU A 554 1.12 3.50 7.23
N ASN A 555 2.29 3.73 6.66
CA ASN A 555 2.51 4.65 5.56
C ASN A 555 3.18 3.87 4.44
N LEU A 556 2.40 3.47 3.45
CA LEU A 556 2.77 2.55 2.39
C LEU A 556 2.83 3.30 1.06
N VAL A 557 4.05 3.56 0.61
CA VAL A 557 4.31 4.28 -0.64
C VAL A 557 4.73 3.26 -1.69
N ALA A 558 3.83 2.95 -2.61
CA ALA A 558 4.08 2.00 -3.69
C ALA A 558 4.99 2.59 -4.78
N SER A 559 5.35 1.76 -5.77
CA SER A 559 6.06 2.19 -6.97
C SER A 559 5.31 3.33 -7.68
N GLN A 560 6.03 4.16 -8.43
CA GLN A 560 5.45 5.22 -9.27
C GLN A 560 5.31 4.77 -10.73
N ALA A 561 5.59 3.50 -11.04
CA ALA A 561 5.52 2.97 -12.38
C ALA A 561 4.06 2.70 -12.77
N THR A 562 3.64 3.22 -13.92
CA THR A 562 2.31 2.88 -14.48
C THR A 562 2.20 1.37 -14.70
N GLY A 563 1.18 0.72 -14.12
CA GLY A 563 1.02 -0.73 -14.18
C GLY A 563 1.88 -1.52 -13.18
N GLY A 564 2.48 -0.83 -12.20
CA GLY A 564 3.21 -1.43 -11.08
C GLY A 564 2.32 -2.23 -10.12
N PRO A 565 2.93 -2.97 -9.18
CA PRO A 565 2.21 -3.77 -8.19
C PRO A 565 1.36 -2.89 -7.25
N PRO A 566 0.28 -3.45 -6.66
CA PRO A 566 -0.58 -2.73 -5.71
C PRO A 566 0.18 -2.36 -4.43
N ALA A 567 -0.32 -1.39 -3.67
CA ALA A 567 0.30 -0.98 -2.41
C ALA A 567 0.11 -2.02 -1.28
N ILE A 568 -1.09 -2.60 -1.23
CA ILE A 568 -1.41 -3.76 -0.41
C ILE A 568 -1.94 -4.83 -1.34
N TRP A 569 -1.31 -6.00 -1.35
CA TRP A 569 -1.73 -7.13 -2.15
C TRP A 569 -2.18 -8.28 -1.28
N PHE A 570 -3.42 -8.73 -1.45
CA PHE A 570 -3.90 -10.01 -0.96
C PHE A 570 -3.84 -10.99 -2.11
N ASN A 571 -2.88 -11.90 -2.09
CA ASN A 571 -2.64 -12.80 -3.20
C ASN A 571 -2.72 -14.25 -2.72
N ALA A 572 -3.85 -14.90 -2.99
CA ALA A 572 -4.16 -16.23 -2.48
C ALA A 572 -3.46 -17.36 -3.27
N GLU A 573 -2.13 -17.30 -3.39
CA GLU A 573 -1.39 -18.13 -4.34
C GLU A 573 -1.18 -19.60 -3.93
N THR A 574 -1.33 -19.93 -2.64
CA THR A 574 -0.89 -21.24 -2.10
C THR A 574 -1.91 -22.02 -1.27
N SER A 575 -3.12 -21.49 -1.07
CA SER A 575 -4.11 -22.08 -0.16
C SER A 575 -5.53 -21.94 -0.68
N THR A 576 -6.33 -23.01 -0.59
CA THR A 576 -7.79 -22.99 -0.84
C THR A 576 -8.62 -22.42 0.33
N TYR A 577 -7.96 -22.04 1.43
CA TYR A 577 -8.53 -21.37 2.60
C TYR A 577 -8.02 -19.93 2.69
N MET A 578 -8.85 -19.05 3.24
CA MET A 578 -8.72 -17.61 3.14
C MET A 578 -8.32 -16.95 4.45
N ASP A 579 -7.77 -15.75 4.30
CA ASP A 579 -7.44 -14.88 5.40
C ASP A 579 -8.63 -14.56 6.29
N SER A 580 -8.39 -14.47 7.60
CA SER A 580 -9.44 -14.08 8.53
C SER A 580 -8.98 -13.11 9.61
N ASP A 581 -9.91 -12.29 10.11
CA ASP A 581 -9.66 -11.28 11.14
C ASP A 581 -8.50 -10.33 10.81
N ILE A 582 -8.47 -9.86 9.55
CA ILE A 582 -7.46 -8.91 9.07
C ILE A 582 -7.92 -7.50 9.41
N ARG A 583 -7.13 -6.77 10.18
CA ARG A 583 -7.48 -5.41 10.58
C ARG A 583 -6.37 -4.44 10.24
N PHE A 584 -6.78 -3.31 9.66
CA PHE A 584 -5.94 -2.16 9.51
C PHE A 584 -6.59 -0.96 10.18
N SER A 585 -5.78 -0.21 10.92
CA SER A 585 -6.19 1.04 11.53
C SER A 585 -5.14 2.12 11.23
N ARG A 586 -5.56 3.35 10.92
CA ARG A 586 -4.63 4.48 10.64
C ARG A 586 -3.61 4.14 9.56
N MET A 587 -4.03 4.21 8.31
CA MET A 587 -3.14 3.96 7.17
C MET A 587 -3.06 5.15 6.22
N TRP A 588 -1.93 5.29 5.55
CA TRP A 588 -1.70 6.17 4.41
C TRP A 588 -1.14 5.31 3.29
N ILE A 589 -1.80 5.34 2.13
CA ILE A 589 -1.37 4.62 0.94
C ILE A 589 -1.17 5.61 -0.19
N SER A 590 -0.04 5.53 -0.90
CA SER A 590 0.27 6.40 -2.05
C SER A 590 0.56 5.61 -3.33
N TYR A 591 0.25 6.24 -4.47
CA TYR A 591 0.45 5.82 -5.86
C TYR A 591 -0.46 4.69 -6.37
N HIS A 592 -0.45 3.52 -5.73
CA HIS A 592 -1.24 2.35 -6.14
C HIS A 592 -2.26 1.95 -5.06
N SER A 593 -3.20 1.09 -5.45
CA SER A 593 -4.36 0.72 -4.64
C SER A 593 -4.19 -0.55 -3.82
N ILE A 594 -5.24 -0.92 -3.10
CA ILE A 594 -5.39 -2.23 -2.44
C ILE A 594 -5.97 -3.20 -3.47
N LYS A 595 -5.37 -4.39 -3.62
CA LYS A 595 -5.82 -5.43 -4.57
C LYS A 595 -6.03 -6.77 -3.88
N PHE A 596 -7.14 -7.43 -4.20
CA PHE A 596 -7.45 -8.81 -3.86
C PHE A 596 -7.44 -9.65 -5.13
N ASP A 597 -6.55 -10.63 -5.20
CA ASP A 597 -6.41 -11.58 -6.31
C ASP A 597 -6.49 -13.02 -5.82
N ALA A 598 -7.14 -13.88 -6.61
CA ALA A 598 -7.35 -15.29 -6.30
C ALA A 598 -6.95 -16.19 -7.48
N PRO A 599 -5.66 -16.23 -7.86
CA PRO A 599 -5.24 -16.83 -9.13
C PRO A 599 -5.39 -18.35 -9.22
N ILE A 600 -5.56 -19.05 -8.09
CA ILE A 600 -5.83 -20.49 -8.05
C ILE A 600 -7.33 -20.84 -8.28
N GLY A 601 -8.20 -19.83 -8.46
CA GLY A 601 -9.64 -19.99 -8.68
C GLY A 601 -10.49 -19.98 -7.40
N ALA A 602 -11.81 -20.18 -7.55
CA ALA A 602 -12.83 -20.06 -6.49
C ALA A 602 -12.43 -20.68 -5.13
N ILE A 603 -12.21 -19.79 -4.15
CA ILE A 603 -11.71 -20.18 -2.84
C ILE A 603 -12.89 -20.54 -1.95
N THR A 604 -12.86 -21.74 -1.37
CA THR A 604 -13.97 -22.27 -0.56
C THR A 604 -13.97 -21.60 0.82
N GLY A 605 -14.75 -20.53 1.00
CA GLY A 605 -14.97 -19.90 2.31
C GLY A 605 -14.80 -18.37 2.37
N GLY A 606 -14.18 -17.75 1.36
CA GLY A 606 -14.04 -16.29 1.28
C GLY A 606 -13.04 -15.64 2.25
N HIS A 607 -12.42 -14.50 1.92
CA HIS A 607 -11.71 -13.68 2.92
C HIS A 607 -12.71 -13.23 3.98
N GLN A 608 -12.46 -13.57 5.25
CA GLN A 608 -13.42 -13.41 6.34
C GLN A 608 -12.98 -12.29 7.29
N GLY A 609 -13.71 -11.18 7.34
CA GLY A 609 -13.46 -10.19 8.40
C GLY A 609 -12.26 -9.29 8.11
N ILE A 610 -12.26 -8.62 6.95
CA ILE A 610 -11.28 -7.57 6.65
C ILE A 610 -11.86 -6.23 7.07
N SER A 611 -11.14 -5.48 7.90
CA SER A 611 -11.55 -4.14 8.33
C SER A 611 -10.47 -3.11 8.04
N PHE A 612 -10.85 -2.00 7.40
CA PHE A 612 -10.04 -0.81 7.22
C PHE A 612 -10.65 0.34 8.03
N GLU A 613 -9.90 0.89 8.98
CA GLU A 613 -10.38 1.95 9.86
C GLU A 613 -9.44 3.17 9.82
N TYR A 614 -9.99 4.38 9.67
CA TYR A 614 -9.26 5.65 9.74
C TYR A 614 -8.08 5.77 8.74
N GLY A 615 -8.31 5.50 7.46
CA GLY A 615 -7.25 5.50 6.43
C GLY A 615 -7.32 6.66 5.43
N GLN A 616 -6.21 6.98 4.78
CA GLN A 616 -6.13 7.84 3.60
C GLN A 616 -5.52 7.09 2.41
N THR A 617 -6.13 7.24 1.23
CA THR A 617 -5.61 6.66 -0.02
C THR A 617 -5.41 7.77 -1.05
N GLU A 618 -4.17 7.93 -1.53
CA GLU A 618 -3.76 8.83 -2.59
C GLU A 618 -3.30 8.00 -3.81
N SER A 619 -4.24 7.48 -4.59
CA SER A 619 -3.89 6.76 -5.82
C SER A 619 -3.90 7.71 -7.01
N ASN A 620 -2.74 7.84 -7.66
CA ASN A 620 -2.57 8.62 -8.88
C ASN A 620 -2.75 7.76 -10.15
N TYR A 621 -2.75 6.43 -10.00
CA TYR A 621 -2.76 5.49 -11.11
C TYR A 621 -4.01 4.60 -11.14
N ASP A 622 -4.63 4.30 -9.98
CA ASP A 622 -5.63 3.22 -9.86
C ASP A 622 -6.85 3.57 -8.99
N HIS A 623 -7.82 2.65 -9.00
CA HIS A 623 -9.04 2.67 -8.20
C HIS A 623 -8.73 2.28 -6.76
N GLY A 624 -9.32 2.92 -5.73
CA GLY A 624 -8.88 2.79 -4.33
C GLY A 624 -8.81 1.35 -3.79
N LEU A 625 -9.81 0.52 -4.12
CA LEU A 625 -9.86 -0.90 -3.79
C LEU A 625 -10.28 -1.71 -5.04
N ILE A 626 -9.47 -2.71 -5.40
CA ILE A 626 -9.68 -3.61 -6.53
C ILE A 626 -9.91 -5.02 -5.98
N VAL A 627 -11.01 -5.65 -6.37
CA VAL A 627 -11.25 -7.08 -6.14
C VAL A 627 -11.33 -7.73 -7.51
N ASP A 628 -10.33 -8.51 -7.87
CA ASP A 628 -10.28 -9.22 -9.15
C ASP A 628 -10.51 -10.73 -8.95
N ASP A 629 -10.72 -11.46 -10.05
CA ASP A 629 -10.87 -12.92 -10.08
C ASP A 629 -12.10 -13.47 -9.34
N ASP A 630 -12.13 -14.80 -9.13
CA ASP A 630 -13.07 -15.46 -8.22
C ASP A 630 -12.75 -15.15 -6.73
N ALA A 631 -12.09 -14.02 -6.43
CA ALA A 631 -11.84 -13.58 -5.07
C ALA A 631 -13.18 -13.30 -4.39
N PHE A 632 -13.44 -14.06 -3.33
CA PHE A 632 -14.68 -13.95 -2.56
C PHE A 632 -14.37 -13.23 -1.24
N ILE A 633 -15.05 -12.13 -0.94
CA ILE A 633 -14.93 -11.43 0.35
C ILE A 633 -16.24 -11.61 1.12
N TYR A 634 -16.18 -12.33 2.24
CA TYR A 634 -17.35 -12.62 3.07
C TYR A 634 -17.79 -11.40 3.87
N TYR A 635 -16.84 -10.66 4.44
CA TYR A 635 -17.08 -9.45 5.21
C TYR A 635 -15.96 -8.44 4.99
N LEU A 636 -16.33 -7.27 4.45
CA LEU A 636 -15.47 -6.11 4.30
C LEU A 636 -16.06 -4.95 5.10
N GLU A 637 -15.26 -4.40 6.00
CA GLU A 637 -15.60 -3.23 6.78
C GLU A 637 -14.67 -2.07 6.44
N VAL A 638 -15.25 -0.91 6.12
CA VAL A 638 -14.49 0.29 5.77
C VAL A 638 -15.04 1.46 6.58
N ARG A 639 -14.30 1.92 7.60
CA ARG A 639 -14.72 3.02 8.47
C ARG A 639 -13.78 4.21 8.34
N ASN A 640 -14.33 5.40 8.13
CA ASN A 640 -13.56 6.65 8.16
C ASN A 640 -12.35 6.63 7.20
N MET A 641 -12.48 5.97 6.04
CA MET A 641 -11.51 6.08 4.97
C MET A 641 -11.78 7.33 4.15
N VAL A 642 -10.73 8.10 3.86
CA VAL A 642 -10.75 9.30 3.04
C VAL A 642 -9.89 9.05 1.80
N GLN A 643 -10.46 9.22 0.61
CA GLN A 643 -9.67 9.25 -0.62
C GLN A 643 -9.33 10.71 -0.95
N ASP A 644 -8.04 11.04 -1.00
CA ASP A 644 -7.59 12.37 -1.40
C ASP A 644 -7.27 12.36 -2.90
N SER A 645 -8.14 12.98 -3.70
CA SER A 645 -7.99 13.14 -5.14
C SER A 645 -7.27 14.46 -5.45
N ASN A 646 -6.01 14.60 -5.05
CA ASN A 646 -5.21 15.80 -5.35
C ASN A 646 -4.85 15.95 -6.85
N TYR A 647 -5.21 14.99 -7.72
CA TYR A 647 -4.96 15.04 -9.16
C TYR A 647 -6.26 15.07 -9.98
N SER A 648 -6.52 16.21 -10.63
CA SER A 648 -7.76 16.60 -11.32
C SER A 648 -8.13 15.82 -12.59
N ASN A 649 -7.45 14.71 -12.92
CA ASN A 649 -7.56 14.06 -14.24
C ASN A 649 -8.08 12.61 -14.23
N TYR A 650 -8.31 12.00 -13.07
CA TYR A 650 -8.90 10.67 -12.96
C TYR A 650 -10.19 10.73 -12.15
N ASN A 651 -11.19 9.95 -12.57
CA ASN A 651 -12.43 9.73 -11.84
C ASN A 651 -12.21 8.55 -10.89
N PRO A 652 -11.79 8.76 -9.62
CA PRO A 652 -11.52 7.64 -8.74
C PRO A 652 -12.83 6.89 -8.45
N THR A 653 -12.85 5.59 -8.76
CA THR A 653 -13.87 4.70 -8.20
C THR A 653 -13.28 4.17 -6.89
N ILE A 654 -13.99 4.36 -5.78
CA ILE A 654 -13.54 3.93 -4.45
C ILE A 654 -13.43 2.40 -4.38
N LEU A 655 -14.32 1.70 -5.10
CA LEU A 655 -14.37 0.24 -5.15
C LEU A 655 -14.64 -0.21 -6.60
N SER A 656 -13.74 -1.03 -7.13
CA SER A 656 -13.89 -1.74 -8.40
C SER A 656 -13.97 -3.24 -8.13
N ILE A 657 -15.04 -3.89 -8.60
CA ILE A 657 -15.25 -5.34 -8.45
C ILE A 657 -15.22 -5.97 -9.85
N GLY A 658 -14.29 -6.89 -10.07
CA GLY A 658 -14.15 -7.67 -11.29
C GLY A 658 -15.36 -8.57 -11.55
N GLY A 659 -15.56 -9.00 -12.80
CA GLY A 659 -16.79 -9.68 -13.25
C GLY A 659 -17.09 -11.03 -12.58
N HIS A 660 -16.12 -11.60 -11.87
CA HIS A 660 -16.20 -12.90 -11.18
C HIS A 660 -16.10 -12.78 -9.65
N ALA A 661 -15.81 -11.59 -9.13
CA ALA A 661 -15.60 -11.35 -7.71
C ALA A 661 -16.94 -11.18 -6.97
N VAL A 662 -17.00 -11.69 -5.73
CA VAL A 662 -18.20 -11.61 -4.89
C VAL A 662 -17.86 -10.94 -3.56
N VAL A 663 -18.50 -9.80 -3.28
CA VAL A 663 -18.45 -9.15 -1.96
C VAL A 663 -19.82 -9.30 -1.30
N GLN A 664 -19.90 -10.11 -0.24
CA GLN A 664 -21.18 -10.49 0.37
C GLN A 664 -21.76 -9.41 1.30
N THR A 665 -20.92 -8.69 2.03
CA THR A 665 -21.36 -7.62 2.95
C THR A 665 -20.29 -6.54 3.04
N VAL A 666 -20.68 -5.30 2.75
CA VAL A 666 -19.88 -4.08 2.97
C VAL A 666 -20.57 -3.23 4.01
N ILE A 667 -19.88 -2.92 5.11
CA ILE A 667 -20.35 -1.98 6.14
C ILE A 667 -19.37 -0.82 6.19
N GLY A 668 -19.83 0.41 5.98
CA GLY A 668 -18.91 1.54 6.04
C GLY A 668 -19.50 2.94 5.97
N ASP A 669 -18.79 3.87 6.62
CA ASP A 669 -18.95 5.33 6.51
C ASP A 669 -17.77 5.85 5.67
N PHE A 670 -18.01 6.12 4.38
CA PHE A 670 -17.04 6.77 3.49
C PHE A 670 -17.17 8.29 3.63
N PHE A 671 -16.09 8.99 3.97
CA PHE A 671 -16.07 10.46 4.00
C PHE A 671 -15.40 10.98 2.72
N GLU A 672 -16.21 11.53 1.81
CA GLU A 672 -15.76 12.06 0.53
C GLU A 672 -15.30 13.51 0.61
N ALA A 673 -14.19 13.81 -0.06
CA ALA A 673 -13.86 15.14 -0.57
C ALA A 673 -13.93 15.14 -2.10
N GLY A 674 -15.05 14.72 -2.69
CA GLY A 674 -15.23 14.71 -4.14
C GLY A 674 -16.07 13.53 -4.62
N MET A 675 -16.87 13.75 -5.67
CA MET A 675 -17.89 12.83 -6.18
C MET A 675 -17.29 11.50 -6.67
N ALA A 676 -17.52 10.38 -5.98
CA ALA A 676 -17.17 9.04 -6.45
C ALA A 676 -18.39 8.24 -6.92
N LYS A 677 -18.15 7.34 -7.87
CA LYS A 677 -19.09 6.32 -8.35
C LYS A 677 -18.77 5.00 -7.67
N VAL A 678 -19.81 4.23 -7.31
CA VAL A 678 -19.70 2.78 -7.11
C VAL A 678 -20.11 2.13 -8.43
N ALA A 679 -19.16 1.55 -9.16
CA ALA A 679 -19.42 0.85 -10.42
C ALA A 679 -19.52 -0.66 -10.15
N TYR A 680 -20.72 -1.21 -10.28
CA TYR A 680 -20.91 -2.67 -10.31
C TYR A 680 -20.70 -3.15 -11.75
N GLY A 681 -19.69 -3.99 -11.98
CA GLY A 681 -19.52 -4.66 -13.26
C GLY A 681 -20.74 -5.53 -13.58
N ALA A 682 -21.27 -5.42 -14.79
CA ALA A 682 -22.38 -6.25 -15.23
C ALA A 682 -21.91 -7.72 -15.27
N THR A 683 -22.52 -8.56 -14.43
CA THR A 683 -22.38 -10.01 -14.47
C THR A 683 -22.76 -10.54 -15.86
N SER A 684 -21.79 -10.99 -16.65
CA SER A 684 -22.04 -11.92 -17.75
C SER A 684 -21.81 -13.33 -17.22
N VAL A 685 -22.90 -14.00 -16.84
CA VAL A 685 -22.85 -15.43 -16.53
C VAL A 685 -22.53 -16.18 -17.81
N ASN A 686 -21.31 -16.71 -17.92
CA ASN A 686 -20.93 -17.62 -18.99
C ASN A 686 -21.42 -19.03 -18.65
N THR A 687 -22.67 -19.35 -18.99
CA THR A 687 -23.13 -20.74 -19.01
C THR A 687 -22.89 -21.33 -20.40
N THR A 688 -21.81 -22.09 -20.52
CA THR A 688 -21.66 -23.11 -21.57
C THR A 688 -22.68 -24.22 -21.33
N GLY A 689 -23.91 -24.00 -21.79
CA GLY A 689 -24.99 -24.97 -21.68
C GLY A 689 -26.32 -24.32 -22.01
N GLN A 690 -26.96 -24.80 -23.07
CA GLN A 690 -28.23 -24.33 -23.62
C GLN A 690 -29.33 -24.18 -22.56
N ASP A 691 -29.68 -22.95 -22.19
CA ASP A 691 -30.99 -22.57 -21.63
C ASP A 691 -31.28 -21.08 -21.93
N PRO A 692 -32.56 -20.69 -22.13
CA PRO A 692 -32.95 -19.37 -22.61
C PRO A 692 -32.73 -18.25 -21.56
N PRO A 693 -32.62 -16.97 -22.01
CA PRO A 693 -32.11 -15.86 -21.20
C PRO A 693 -33.00 -15.59 -19.99
N VAL A 694 -32.43 -15.74 -18.78
CA VAL A 694 -33.07 -15.34 -17.53
C VAL A 694 -32.89 -13.83 -17.35
N GLY A 695 -34.02 -13.13 -17.22
CA GLY A 695 -34.10 -11.69 -17.14
C GLY A 695 -33.54 -11.06 -15.86
N ALA A 696 -33.42 -9.74 -15.94
CA ALA A 696 -32.90 -8.79 -14.96
C ALA A 696 -33.21 -9.08 -13.48
N ILE A 697 -32.23 -8.72 -12.65
CA ILE A 697 -32.26 -8.69 -11.19
C ILE A 697 -33.56 -8.02 -10.70
N ASN A 698 -34.44 -8.81 -10.10
CA ASN A 698 -35.74 -8.40 -9.62
C ASN A 698 -35.69 -8.33 -8.08
N THR A 699 -35.71 -7.12 -7.51
CA THR A 699 -35.84 -6.90 -6.07
C THR A 699 -37.27 -7.20 -5.63
N ARG A 700 -37.59 -8.49 -5.40
CA ARG A 700 -38.85 -8.89 -4.78
C ARG A 700 -38.71 -9.08 -3.27
N ASN A 701 -39.31 -8.16 -2.52
CA ASN A 701 -39.73 -8.39 -1.14
C ASN A 701 -40.88 -9.42 -1.12
N GLY A 702 -40.74 -10.49 -0.33
CA GLY A 702 -41.89 -11.29 0.13
C GLY A 702 -41.84 -12.81 -0.08
N ALA A 703 -41.64 -13.51 1.05
CA ALA A 703 -42.18 -14.82 1.43
C ALA A 703 -41.76 -16.13 0.72
N GLY A 704 -41.09 -17.01 1.49
CA GLY A 704 -41.51 -18.42 1.63
C GLY A 704 -40.86 -19.50 0.76
N ALA A 705 -39.95 -20.27 1.39
CA ALA A 705 -39.61 -21.69 1.17
C ALA A 705 -38.81 -22.13 -0.09
N GLY A 706 -37.71 -22.86 0.17
CA GLY A 706 -37.02 -23.71 -0.79
C GLY A 706 -35.53 -23.44 -0.88
N SER A 707 -34.72 -24.39 -0.44
CA SER A 707 -33.26 -24.37 -0.34
C SER A 707 -32.54 -24.09 -1.68
N GLY A 708 -31.60 -23.14 -1.68
CA GLY A 708 -30.71 -22.79 -2.80
C GLY A 708 -30.19 -21.37 -2.62
N GLY A 709 -28.86 -21.18 -2.60
CA GLY A 709 -28.16 -19.98 -2.13
C GLY A 709 -28.78 -18.64 -2.55
N ARG A 710 -29.16 -17.83 -1.55
CA ARG A 710 -29.64 -16.45 -1.72
C ARG A 710 -28.45 -15.50 -1.78
N PHE A 711 -28.24 -14.83 -2.92
CA PHE A 711 -27.52 -13.57 -2.99
C PHE A 711 -28.41 -12.46 -2.43
N THR A 712 -28.02 -11.87 -1.30
CA THR A 712 -28.58 -10.61 -0.78
C THR A 712 -27.43 -9.68 -0.42
N PRO A 713 -27.08 -8.67 -1.23
CA PRO A 713 -26.25 -7.57 -0.73
C PRO A 713 -27.10 -6.75 0.23
N ASN A 714 -26.88 -6.91 1.54
CA ASN A 714 -27.42 -5.99 2.54
C ASN A 714 -26.47 -4.80 2.64
N LEU A 715 -26.74 -3.72 1.91
CA LEU A 715 -26.13 -2.42 2.20
C LEU A 715 -26.82 -1.86 3.45
N SER A 716 -26.23 -2.09 4.62
CA SER A 716 -26.67 -1.52 5.89
C SER A 716 -25.84 -0.29 6.20
N VAL A 717 -26.34 0.90 5.88
CA VAL A 717 -25.71 2.17 6.26
C VAL A 717 -26.00 2.41 7.74
N GLY A 718 -24.96 2.58 8.56
CA GLY A 718 -25.08 2.80 10.00
C GLY A 718 -25.75 4.15 10.36
N PRO A 719 -26.30 4.31 11.58
CA PRO A 719 -27.10 5.47 11.97
C PRO A 719 -26.33 6.79 12.19
N SER A 720 -25.10 6.93 11.71
CA SER A 720 -24.18 8.01 12.10
C SER A 720 -23.69 8.88 10.94
N VAL A 721 -24.56 9.26 10.00
CA VAL A 721 -24.25 10.31 9.02
C VAL A 721 -24.82 11.64 9.53
N SER A 722 -24.12 12.27 10.48
CA SER A 722 -24.50 13.61 10.95
C SER A 722 -24.04 14.66 9.94
N GLY A 723 -24.94 15.03 9.03
CA GLY A 723 -24.97 16.35 8.44
C GLY A 723 -23.95 16.66 7.35
N GLN A 724 -23.90 15.86 6.28
CA GLN A 724 -23.75 16.36 4.90
C GLN A 724 -24.46 15.37 3.96
N GLY A 725 -25.26 15.88 3.03
CA GLY A 725 -26.16 15.07 2.20
C GLY A 725 -25.40 14.11 1.29
N THR A 726 -25.45 12.83 1.60
CA THR A 726 -25.03 11.75 0.72
C THR A 726 -26.00 11.66 -0.46
N LEU A 727 -25.57 12.13 -1.63
CA LEU A 727 -26.22 11.87 -2.91
C LEU A 727 -25.97 10.39 -3.28
N LEU A 728 -26.93 9.52 -2.97
CA LEU A 728 -27.04 8.24 -3.67
C LEU A 728 -27.55 8.50 -5.09
N THR A 729 -26.64 8.76 -6.02
CA THR A 729 -26.94 8.67 -7.44
C THR A 729 -27.06 7.18 -7.80
N ASN A 730 -28.26 6.63 -7.62
CA ASN A 730 -28.61 5.41 -8.36
C ASN A 730 -28.55 5.76 -9.85
N ASN A 731 -27.45 5.39 -10.49
CA ASN A 731 -27.43 5.16 -11.92
C ASN A 731 -28.47 4.08 -12.20
N LEU A 732 -29.70 4.50 -12.52
CA LEU A 732 -30.52 3.77 -13.48
C LEU A 732 -29.61 3.49 -14.67
N ALA A 733 -29.38 2.21 -14.95
CA ALA A 733 -28.49 1.72 -15.98
C ALA A 733 -28.52 2.63 -17.22
N VAL A 734 -27.37 3.22 -17.54
CA VAL A 734 -27.08 3.58 -18.93
C VAL A 734 -26.98 2.22 -19.63
N LEU A 735 -28.11 1.75 -20.15
CA LEU A 735 -28.12 0.71 -21.17
C LEU A 735 -27.29 1.27 -22.32
N ASP A 736 -26.14 0.65 -22.59
CA ASP A 736 -25.51 0.75 -23.90
C ASP A 736 -26.55 0.35 -24.94
N TYR A 737 -27.11 1.33 -25.63
CA TYR A 737 -27.94 1.10 -26.80
C TYR A 737 -27.23 1.73 -28.01
N GLY A 738 -26.25 0.98 -28.52
CA GLY A 738 -25.69 1.17 -29.85
C GLY A 738 -26.70 0.77 -30.92
N GLY A 739 -27.72 1.60 -31.12
CA GLY A 739 -28.72 1.47 -32.18
C GLY A 739 -29.63 2.70 -32.17
N ASN A 740 -29.93 3.26 -33.34
CA ASN A 740 -30.81 4.42 -33.53
C ASN A 740 -32.25 4.20 -33.00
N GLY A 741 -32.45 4.15 -31.68
CA GLY A 741 -33.74 3.93 -31.05
C GLY A 741 -33.98 4.92 -29.93
N ASP A 742 -34.98 5.79 -30.12
CA ASP A 742 -35.58 6.57 -29.04
C ASP A 742 -35.89 5.66 -27.84
N VAL A 743 -35.47 6.06 -26.64
CA VAL A 743 -35.89 5.39 -25.39
C VAL A 743 -37.39 5.63 -25.20
N GLN A 744 -38.22 4.63 -25.54
CA GLN A 744 -39.67 4.72 -25.41
C GLN A 744 -40.12 4.14 -24.07
N TRP A 745 -40.46 5.00 -23.12
CA TRP A 745 -41.32 4.62 -22.00
C TRP A 745 -42.73 4.37 -22.54
N GLY A 746 -43.13 3.10 -22.66
CA GLY A 746 -44.50 2.67 -22.96
C GLY A 746 -45.02 3.08 -24.33
N GLN A 747 -44.85 2.22 -25.33
CA GLN A 747 -45.50 2.38 -26.63
C GLN A 747 -47.02 2.25 -26.47
N LEU A 748 -47.74 3.35 -26.62
CA LEU A 748 -49.19 3.38 -26.69
C LEU A 748 -49.60 3.94 -28.05
N VAL A 749 -50.33 3.12 -28.80
CA VAL A 749 -50.45 3.22 -30.25
C VAL A 749 -51.36 4.38 -30.63
N SER A 750 -50.88 5.32 -31.44
CA SER A 750 -51.70 6.40 -32.01
C SER A 750 -52.85 5.90 -32.87
N GLN A 751 -52.79 4.62 -33.30
CA GLN A 751 -53.77 3.91 -34.10
C GLN A 751 -53.75 2.42 -33.72
N LEU A 752 -54.90 1.79 -33.52
CA LEU A 752 -54.95 0.35 -33.27
C LEU A 752 -54.34 -0.44 -34.45
N PRO A 753 -53.41 -1.40 -34.21
CA PRO A 753 -52.82 -2.20 -35.28
C PRO A 753 -53.89 -2.91 -36.11
N THR A 754 -53.65 -3.02 -37.42
CA THR A 754 -54.57 -3.73 -38.33
C THR A 754 -54.63 -5.22 -37.98
N GLY A 755 -55.83 -5.82 -38.08
CA GLY A 755 -56.04 -7.27 -37.86
C GLY A 755 -56.29 -7.70 -36.40
N GLN A 756 -56.44 -6.78 -35.46
CA GLN A 756 -56.74 -7.14 -34.06
C GLN A 756 -58.17 -7.63 -33.82
N PHE A 757 -59.09 -7.40 -34.75
CA PHE A 757 -60.49 -7.78 -34.64
C PHE A 757 -60.93 -8.62 -35.84
N SER A 758 -61.75 -9.64 -35.57
CA SER A 758 -62.43 -10.46 -36.57
C SER A 758 -63.94 -10.25 -36.50
N VAL A 759 -64.64 -10.36 -37.63
CA VAL A 759 -66.11 -10.21 -37.70
C VAL A 759 -66.73 -11.51 -38.14
N SER A 760 -67.80 -11.92 -37.46
CA SER A 760 -68.65 -13.04 -37.82
C SER A 760 -70.12 -12.64 -37.74
N SER A 761 -71.01 -13.33 -38.44
CA SER A 761 -72.45 -13.11 -38.40
C SER A 761 -73.19 -14.37 -37.94
N SER A 762 -74.27 -14.17 -37.17
CA SER A 762 -75.12 -15.24 -36.65
C SER A 762 -76.57 -14.92 -36.99
N THR A 763 -77.30 -15.90 -37.51
CA THR A 763 -78.75 -15.81 -37.78
C THR A 763 -79.59 -16.41 -36.66
N SER A 764 -78.96 -16.93 -35.61
CA SER A 764 -79.62 -17.67 -34.52
C SER A 764 -80.05 -16.80 -33.35
N ALA A 765 -79.59 -15.54 -33.29
CA ALA A 765 -79.90 -14.56 -32.25
C ALA A 765 -79.81 -13.13 -32.82
N GLY A 766 -80.60 -12.20 -32.27
CA GLY A 766 -80.57 -10.77 -32.63
C GLY A 766 -81.74 -10.26 -33.49
N SER A 767 -81.82 -8.94 -33.59
CA SER A 767 -82.86 -8.17 -34.29
C SER A 767 -82.30 -7.24 -35.38
N LEU A 768 -81.00 -7.31 -35.65
CA LEU A 768 -80.35 -6.51 -36.68
C LEU A 768 -80.82 -6.99 -38.06
N ALA A 769 -81.27 -6.06 -38.91
CA ALA A 769 -81.85 -6.39 -40.21
C ALA A 769 -80.82 -7.02 -41.16
N ALA A 770 -81.32 -7.70 -42.20
CA ALA A 770 -80.46 -8.17 -43.29
C ALA A 770 -79.77 -6.99 -43.97
N GLY A 771 -78.46 -7.08 -44.17
CA GLY A 771 -77.66 -5.99 -44.73
C GLY A 771 -76.16 -6.16 -44.51
N THR A 772 -75.39 -5.27 -45.13
CA THR A 772 -73.94 -5.13 -44.91
C THR A 772 -73.70 -3.96 -43.96
N TYR A 773 -72.93 -4.21 -42.91
CA TYR A 773 -72.59 -3.26 -41.87
C TYR A 773 -71.06 -3.10 -41.81
N TYR A 774 -70.63 -1.87 -41.53
CA TYR A 774 -69.24 -1.48 -41.45
C TYR A 774 -68.95 -0.97 -40.05
N TYR A 775 -67.81 -1.34 -39.46
CA TYR A 775 -67.46 -1.04 -38.08
C TYR A 775 -66.06 -0.46 -37.96
N MET A 776 -65.91 0.52 -37.08
CA MET A 776 -64.64 1.08 -36.65
C MET A 776 -64.56 1.11 -35.13
N ILE A 777 -63.41 0.76 -34.57
CA ILE A 777 -63.24 0.63 -33.12
C ILE A 777 -62.14 1.57 -32.66
N THR A 778 -62.35 2.29 -31.57
CA THR A 778 -61.36 3.16 -30.93
C THR A 778 -61.08 2.70 -29.51
N CYS A 779 -59.97 3.15 -28.93
CA CYS A 779 -59.66 2.98 -27.52
C CYS A 779 -59.65 4.29 -26.76
N ILE A 780 -59.91 4.22 -25.45
CA ILE A 780 -59.89 5.32 -24.49
C ILE A 780 -58.72 5.09 -23.51
N ASN A 781 -57.85 6.09 -23.39
CA ASN A 781 -56.73 6.07 -22.44
C ASN A 781 -57.21 6.37 -21.00
N PRO A 782 -56.36 6.18 -19.97
CA PRO A 782 -56.73 6.47 -18.57
C PRO A 782 -57.22 7.91 -18.32
N ASP A 783 -56.79 8.86 -19.15
CA ASP A 783 -57.12 10.29 -19.04
C ASP A 783 -58.36 10.69 -19.87
N GLY A 784 -59.04 9.72 -20.49
CA GLY A 784 -60.28 9.94 -21.26
C GLY A 784 -60.10 10.36 -22.73
N GLY A 785 -58.86 10.44 -23.22
CA GLY A 785 -58.53 10.67 -24.63
C GLY A 785 -58.76 9.44 -25.51
N GLU A 786 -59.21 9.65 -26.73
CA GLU A 786 -59.60 8.60 -27.69
C GLU A 786 -58.56 8.43 -28.81
N THR A 787 -58.21 7.19 -29.16
CA THR A 787 -57.26 6.86 -30.25
C THR A 787 -57.89 7.05 -31.63
N LEU A 788 -57.07 7.03 -32.70
CA LEU A 788 -57.61 6.82 -34.05
C LEU A 788 -58.34 5.47 -34.15
N PRO A 789 -59.37 5.36 -35.01
CA PRO A 789 -60.10 4.12 -35.21
C PRO A 789 -59.23 3.03 -35.86
N THR A 790 -59.65 1.77 -35.70
CA THR A 790 -59.19 0.66 -36.52
C THR A 790 -59.45 0.93 -38.00
N GLY A 791 -58.85 0.12 -38.87
CA GLY A 791 -59.39 -0.06 -40.23
C GLY A 791 -60.85 -0.51 -40.18
N GLU A 792 -61.58 -0.23 -41.25
CA GLU A 792 -62.99 -0.60 -41.39
C GLU A 792 -63.17 -2.12 -41.43
N LEU A 793 -64.07 -2.62 -40.59
CA LEU A 793 -64.43 -4.04 -40.47
C LEU A 793 -65.81 -4.26 -41.08
N THR A 794 -65.99 -5.30 -41.89
CA THR A 794 -67.26 -5.54 -42.60
C THR A 794 -67.96 -6.81 -42.09
N GLY A 795 -69.25 -6.70 -41.76
CA GLY A 795 -70.13 -7.82 -41.43
C GLY A 795 -71.35 -7.86 -42.35
N THR A 796 -71.73 -9.04 -42.86
CA THR A 796 -72.91 -9.19 -43.73
C THR A 796 -73.90 -10.18 -43.12
N LEU A 797 -75.17 -9.78 -43.09
CA LEU A 797 -76.31 -10.58 -42.62
C LEU A 797 -77.23 -10.90 -43.79
N ALA A 798 -77.40 -12.19 -44.09
CA ALA A 798 -78.28 -12.66 -45.16
C ALA A 798 -79.78 -12.59 -44.79
N SER A 799 -80.08 -12.59 -43.48
CA SER A 799 -81.41 -12.43 -42.88
C SER A 799 -81.26 -11.69 -41.55
N THR A 800 -82.36 -11.37 -40.86
CA THR A 800 -82.30 -10.80 -39.50
C THR A 800 -81.46 -11.66 -38.56
N GLY A 801 -80.59 -11.04 -37.76
CA GLY A 801 -79.66 -11.72 -36.85
C GLY A 801 -78.78 -10.76 -36.05
N GLU A 802 -77.53 -11.11 -35.83
CA GLU A 802 -76.52 -10.34 -35.09
C GLU A 802 -75.14 -10.40 -35.77
N ILE A 803 -74.33 -9.35 -35.57
CA ILE A 803 -72.91 -9.31 -35.95
C ILE A 803 -72.04 -9.42 -34.69
N ILE A 804 -71.06 -10.32 -34.69
CA ILE A 804 -70.13 -10.52 -33.58
C ILE A 804 -68.72 -10.08 -34.01
N ILE A 805 -68.18 -9.09 -33.31
CA ILE A 805 -66.83 -8.56 -33.44
C ILE A 805 -65.96 -9.17 -32.34
N THR A 806 -64.99 -10.01 -32.69
CA THR A 806 -64.13 -10.68 -31.72
C THR A 806 -62.74 -10.04 -31.72
N LEU A 807 -62.24 -9.67 -30.54
CA LEU A 807 -60.85 -9.31 -30.32
C LEU A 807 -60.01 -10.59 -30.40
N ASN A 808 -59.04 -10.61 -31.31
CA ASN A 808 -58.19 -11.77 -31.57
C ASN A 808 -57.13 -12.00 -30.46
N HIS A 809 -56.94 -11.05 -29.54
CA HIS A 809 -55.95 -11.07 -28.45
C HIS A 809 -56.60 -10.94 -27.05
N ALA A 810 -55.91 -11.37 -25.99
CA ALA A 810 -56.45 -11.34 -24.61
C ALA A 810 -56.56 -9.92 -24.02
N THR A 811 -55.70 -8.98 -24.45
CA THR A 811 -55.68 -7.58 -23.99
C THR A 811 -55.07 -6.70 -25.07
N VAL A 812 -55.56 -5.46 -25.22
CA VAL A 812 -54.92 -4.43 -26.06
C VAL A 812 -54.14 -3.48 -25.16
N ALA A 813 -52.81 -3.44 -25.32
CA ALA A 813 -51.93 -2.62 -24.49
C ALA A 813 -52.30 -1.13 -24.60
N GLY A 814 -52.72 -0.54 -23.47
CA GLY A 814 -53.01 0.89 -23.34
C GLY A 814 -54.49 1.31 -23.49
N CYS A 815 -55.39 0.37 -23.76
CA CYS A 815 -56.85 0.62 -23.77
C CYS A 815 -57.46 0.43 -22.37
N VAL A 816 -56.98 1.18 -21.38
CA VAL A 816 -57.34 0.95 -19.96
C VAL A 816 -58.71 1.56 -19.59
N GLY A 817 -59.13 2.63 -20.28
CA GLY A 817 -60.44 3.27 -20.11
C GLY A 817 -61.56 2.68 -20.97
N GLY A 818 -61.22 1.71 -21.82
CA GLY A 818 -62.13 1.00 -22.70
C GLY A 818 -62.07 1.37 -24.17
N GLY A 819 -63.12 1.09 -24.95
CA GLY A 819 -63.21 1.44 -26.37
C GLY A 819 -64.61 1.84 -26.85
N LYS A 820 -64.71 2.47 -28.02
CA LYS A 820 -66.00 2.76 -28.68
C LYS A 820 -66.13 1.98 -29.98
N VAL A 821 -67.34 1.56 -30.31
CA VAL A 821 -67.68 0.88 -31.56
C VAL A 821 -68.59 1.78 -32.39
N TYR A 822 -68.11 2.14 -33.56
CA TYR A 822 -68.82 2.92 -34.56
C TYR A 822 -69.34 1.97 -35.64
N ARG A 823 -70.54 2.24 -36.17
CA ARG A 823 -71.24 1.44 -37.18
C ARG A 823 -71.72 2.32 -38.34
N GLY A 824 -71.65 1.80 -39.56
CA GLY A 824 -72.21 2.37 -40.78
C GLY A 824 -72.90 1.30 -41.64
N THR A 825 -73.69 1.73 -42.63
CA THR A 825 -74.34 0.85 -43.64
C THR A 825 -73.73 1.02 -45.04
N ALA A 826 -72.69 1.83 -45.16
CA ALA A 826 -71.88 2.02 -46.36
C ALA A 826 -70.41 2.20 -45.92
N SER A 827 -69.47 1.82 -46.79
CA SER A 827 -68.05 1.98 -46.53
C SER A 827 -67.68 3.45 -46.33
N GLY A 828 -66.88 3.75 -45.31
CA GLY A 828 -66.51 5.09 -44.85
C GLY A 828 -67.65 5.87 -44.17
N GLY A 829 -68.73 5.18 -43.82
CA GLY A 829 -69.99 5.76 -43.34
C GLY A 829 -70.30 5.51 -41.87
N GLU A 830 -69.30 5.25 -41.02
CA GLU A 830 -69.45 4.82 -39.62
C GLU A 830 -69.90 5.96 -38.68
N ASN A 831 -71.04 6.58 -38.97
CA ASN A 831 -71.55 7.76 -38.27
C ASN A 831 -72.45 7.46 -37.05
N VAL A 832 -72.54 6.18 -36.65
CA VAL A 832 -73.35 5.75 -35.51
C VAL A 832 -72.47 5.11 -34.44
N TRP A 833 -72.40 5.72 -33.26
CA TRP A 833 -71.81 5.10 -32.09
C TRP A 833 -72.86 4.22 -31.36
N LEU A 834 -72.49 2.96 -31.10
CA LEU A 834 -73.34 2.00 -30.39
C LEU A 834 -73.15 2.13 -28.87
N ASN A 835 -74.19 2.58 -28.17
CA ASN A 835 -74.17 2.79 -26.71
C ASN A 835 -75.24 1.92 -26.02
N LYS A 836 -74.94 1.39 -24.83
CA LYS A 836 -75.89 0.72 -23.93
C LYS A 836 -75.80 1.40 -22.57
N SER A 837 -76.94 1.60 -21.92
CA SER A 837 -77.16 2.55 -20.80
C SER A 837 -76.37 2.34 -19.50
N SER A 838 -75.29 1.55 -19.49
CA SER A 838 -74.33 1.48 -18.39
C SER A 838 -72.99 0.91 -18.90
N ASN A 839 -71.91 1.67 -18.70
CA ASN A 839 -70.47 1.36 -18.84
C ASN A 839 -69.75 1.73 -20.15
N TYR A 840 -68.70 2.55 -19.99
CA TYR A 840 -67.52 2.58 -20.86
C TYR A 840 -66.95 1.15 -20.98
N TYR A 841 -66.63 0.71 -22.20
CA TYR A 841 -66.25 -0.68 -22.48
C TYR A 841 -64.80 -0.98 -22.07
N THR A 842 -64.48 -1.22 -20.81
CA THR A 842 -63.13 -1.55 -20.34
C THR A 842 -62.57 -2.82 -21.02
N PHE A 843 -61.55 -2.66 -21.87
CA PHE A 843 -60.70 -3.77 -22.28
C PHE A 843 -59.81 -4.15 -21.09
N GLY A 844 -60.16 -5.22 -20.39
CA GLY A 844 -59.35 -5.77 -19.31
C GLY A 844 -59.68 -5.25 -17.90
N VAL A 845 -60.96 -5.21 -17.52
CA VAL A 845 -61.48 -5.60 -16.19
C VAL A 845 -63.02 -5.61 -16.27
N SER A 846 -63.61 -6.80 -16.13
CA SER A 846 -65.05 -7.13 -16.02
C SER A 846 -66.05 -6.18 -16.71
N GLY A 847 -66.33 -6.44 -17.98
CA GLY A 847 -67.33 -5.70 -18.78
C GLY A 847 -67.56 -6.32 -20.17
N PHE A 848 -66.59 -7.10 -20.64
CA PHE A 848 -66.75 -8.17 -21.61
C PHE A 848 -67.09 -9.48 -20.88
N THR A 849 -68.20 -10.14 -21.20
CA THR A 849 -68.26 -11.60 -21.00
C THR A 849 -67.64 -12.24 -22.23
N GLY A 850 -66.31 -12.35 -22.24
CA GLY A 850 -65.54 -12.95 -23.34
C GLY A 850 -65.01 -11.94 -24.36
N THR A 851 -64.04 -12.35 -25.17
CA THR A 851 -63.26 -11.55 -26.12
C THR A 851 -64.05 -10.94 -27.29
N SER A 852 -65.37 -10.69 -27.19
CA SER A 852 -66.22 -10.29 -28.32
C SER A 852 -67.31 -9.26 -27.97
N PHE A 853 -67.62 -8.37 -28.91
CA PHE A 853 -68.75 -7.44 -28.93
C PHE A 853 -69.81 -7.95 -29.92
N THR A 854 -71.08 -8.03 -29.50
CA THR A 854 -72.19 -8.50 -30.35
C THR A 854 -73.15 -7.35 -30.64
N ASP A 855 -73.31 -6.98 -31.91
CA ASP A 855 -74.36 -6.06 -32.39
C ASP A 855 -75.61 -6.86 -32.79
N ASP A 856 -76.56 -6.91 -31.87
CA ASP A 856 -77.86 -7.59 -32.01
C ASP A 856 -78.98 -6.64 -32.49
N GLY A 857 -78.65 -5.40 -32.85
CA GLY A 857 -79.61 -4.38 -33.27
C GLY A 857 -80.38 -3.69 -32.13
N THR A 858 -80.10 -4.02 -30.85
CA THR A 858 -80.82 -3.44 -29.69
C THR A 858 -80.12 -2.23 -29.05
N TYR A 859 -78.94 -1.86 -29.54
CA TYR A 859 -78.14 -0.75 -29.00
C TYR A 859 -78.77 0.61 -29.30
N THR A 860 -78.69 1.53 -28.33
CA THR A 860 -79.03 2.94 -28.57
C THR A 860 -77.96 3.57 -29.46
N THR A 861 -78.39 4.21 -30.55
CA THR A 861 -77.51 4.78 -31.56
C THR A 861 -77.36 6.28 -31.36
N ASN A 862 -76.13 6.73 -31.06
CA ASN A 862 -75.81 8.16 -31.05
C ASN A 862 -75.17 8.54 -32.38
N SER A 863 -75.62 9.64 -32.99
CA SER A 863 -74.97 10.18 -34.20
C SER A 863 -73.60 10.73 -33.81
N ALA A 864 -72.54 10.01 -34.18
CA ALA A 864 -71.15 10.37 -33.93
C ALA A 864 -70.24 9.66 -34.93
N THR A 865 -69.31 10.39 -35.54
CA THR A 865 -68.26 9.81 -36.39
C THR A 865 -67.02 9.47 -35.55
N PRO A 866 -66.17 8.52 -35.99
CA PRO A 866 -64.90 8.25 -35.33
C PRO A 866 -64.01 9.50 -35.38
N PRO A 867 -63.12 9.69 -34.38
CA PRO A 867 -62.20 10.82 -34.37
C PRO A 867 -61.20 10.74 -35.53
N GLY A 868 -61.09 11.84 -36.30
CA GLY A 868 -60.10 11.99 -37.37
C GLY A 868 -58.67 12.29 -36.89
N SER A 869 -58.50 12.51 -35.59
CA SER A 869 -57.21 12.70 -34.92
C SER A 869 -57.23 12.05 -33.54
N SER A 870 -56.12 11.44 -33.12
CA SER A 870 -56.00 10.91 -31.76
C SER A 870 -56.00 12.06 -30.75
N THR A 871 -56.78 11.93 -29.69
CA THR A 871 -56.72 12.78 -28.49
C THR A 871 -56.09 12.07 -27.29
N ALA A 872 -55.77 10.78 -27.44
CA ALA A 872 -54.92 10.05 -26.51
C ALA A 872 -53.45 10.46 -26.73
N PHE A 873 -52.82 11.12 -25.73
CA PHE A 873 -51.42 11.56 -25.79
C PHE A 873 -50.64 11.15 -24.53
N TYR A 874 -49.33 10.95 -24.69
CA TYR A 874 -48.35 10.91 -23.59
C TYR A 874 -47.18 11.86 -23.90
N SER A 875 -46.64 12.52 -22.88
CA SER A 875 -45.48 13.41 -23.00
C SER A 875 -44.17 12.61 -23.16
N LYS A 876 -43.33 12.98 -24.13
CA LYS A 876 -41.98 12.39 -24.31
C LYS A 876 -40.91 13.33 -23.73
N LEU A 877 -39.92 12.74 -23.07
CA LEU A 877 -38.69 13.41 -22.66
C LEU A 877 -37.60 13.02 -23.66
N LYS A 878 -37.05 14.00 -24.38
CA LYS A 878 -35.97 13.77 -25.34
C LYS A 878 -34.68 14.35 -24.77
N MET A 879 -33.64 13.53 -24.69
CA MET A 879 -32.29 13.97 -24.29
C MET A 879 -31.43 14.05 -25.55
N ASP A 880 -30.95 15.25 -25.89
CA ASP A 880 -30.04 15.43 -27.03
C ASP A 880 -28.64 14.91 -26.65
N GLN A 881 -27.99 14.16 -27.56
CA GLN A 881 -26.82 13.30 -27.28
C GLN A 881 -25.50 14.00 -26.95
N ASN A 882 -25.45 15.34 -26.93
CA ASN A 882 -24.17 16.06 -26.94
C ASN A 882 -23.74 16.70 -25.61
N SER A 883 -24.55 16.66 -24.54
CA SER A 883 -24.14 17.14 -23.20
C SER A 883 -24.96 16.52 -22.06
N PHE A 884 -24.32 16.28 -20.92
CA PHE A 884 -24.95 15.79 -19.67
C PHE A 884 -25.97 16.80 -19.13
N SER A 885 -27.24 16.45 -19.09
CA SER A 885 -28.29 17.19 -18.37
C SER A 885 -28.92 16.30 -17.30
N TYR A 886 -29.07 16.79 -16.07
CA TYR A 886 -29.63 16.05 -14.94
C TYR A 886 -30.95 16.66 -14.44
N LEU A 887 -31.86 15.81 -13.98
CA LEU A 887 -33.12 16.22 -13.36
C LEU A 887 -32.87 16.44 -11.86
N LEU A 888 -33.11 17.65 -11.35
CA LEU A 888 -32.99 17.94 -9.92
C LEU A 888 -34.36 17.87 -9.25
N ALA A 889 -34.46 17.16 -8.14
CA ALA A 889 -35.51 17.43 -7.17
C ALA A 889 -35.10 18.70 -6.41
N ASP A 890 -35.76 19.83 -6.68
CA ASP A 890 -35.57 21.03 -5.88
C ASP A 890 -36.20 20.78 -4.49
N GLN A 891 -35.37 20.79 -3.45
CA GLN A 891 -35.84 20.68 -2.07
C GLN A 891 -36.14 22.11 -1.58
N PRO A 892 -37.40 22.50 -1.33
CA PRO A 892 -37.61 23.72 -0.58
C PRO A 892 -37.13 23.46 0.85
N ALA A 893 -36.22 24.30 1.32
CA ALA A 893 -35.81 24.30 2.72
C ALA A 893 -37.05 24.37 3.63
N LEU A 894 -37.07 23.47 4.61
CA LEU A 894 -37.94 23.43 5.80
C LEU A 894 -39.35 22.81 5.62
N TYR A 895 -39.48 21.66 6.30
CA TYR A 895 -40.68 21.13 6.96
C TYR A 895 -41.74 20.39 6.10
N ASN A 896 -41.71 19.06 6.22
CA ASN A 896 -42.84 18.10 6.14
C ASN A 896 -44.14 18.57 5.47
N VAL A 897 -44.25 18.41 4.15
CA VAL A 897 -45.51 18.06 3.47
C VAL A 897 -45.18 17.41 2.11
N GLY A 898 -45.69 16.21 1.87
CA GLY A 898 -45.32 15.34 0.75
C GLY A 898 -45.77 15.84 -0.63
N ASN A 899 -44.99 16.72 -1.25
CA ASN A 899 -45.06 17.03 -2.68
C ASN A 899 -43.68 17.41 -3.22
N SER A 900 -42.86 16.42 -3.59
CA SER A 900 -41.60 16.67 -4.31
C SER A 900 -41.93 17.13 -5.74
N ARG A 901 -41.60 18.38 -6.09
CA ARG A 901 -41.73 18.88 -7.47
C ARG A 901 -40.41 18.63 -8.21
N LEU A 902 -40.50 18.01 -9.39
CA LEU A 902 -39.36 17.83 -10.30
C LEU A 902 -38.99 19.19 -10.91
N GLY A 903 -37.74 19.63 -10.75
CA GLY A 903 -37.19 20.86 -11.33
C GLY A 903 -36.17 20.56 -12.43
N ILE A 904 -36.23 21.33 -13.52
CA ILE A 904 -35.19 21.35 -14.56
C ILE A 904 -34.27 22.53 -14.23
N GLY A 905 -33.06 22.24 -13.75
CA GLY A 905 -32.03 23.26 -13.49
C GLY A 905 -30.98 23.26 -14.58
N THR A 906 -30.59 24.46 -15.05
CA THR A 906 -29.40 24.64 -15.88
C THR A 906 -28.22 25.03 -14.99
N MET A 907 -27.08 24.35 -15.09
CA MET A 907 -25.83 24.93 -14.59
C MET A 907 -25.50 26.18 -15.41
N ILE A 908 -24.95 27.18 -14.72
CA ILE A 908 -24.56 28.48 -15.26
C ILE A 908 -23.43 28.26 -16.27
N ASP A 909 -23.75 28.21 -17.56
CA ASP A 909 -22.81 28.56 -18.62
C ASP A 909 -23.56 29.29 -19.74
N PRO A 910 -23.39 30.61 -19.92
CA PRO A 910 -24.26 31.43 -20.77
C PRO A 910 -23.99 31.30 -22.29
N GLY A 911 -23.33 30.23 -22.75
CA GLY A 911 -22.73 30.19 -24.09
C GLY A 911 -23.35 29.27 -25.16
N SER A 912 -24.21 28.30 -24.82
CA SER A 912 -24.76 27.40 -25.85
C SER A 912 -26.22 27.06 -25.58
N GLY A 913 -27.06 27.12 -26.62
CA GLY A 913 -28.51 26.92 -26.56
C GLY A 913 -28.96 25.47 -26.29
N SER A 914 -28.39 24.82 -25.28
CA SER A 914 -28.58 23.42 -24.94
C SER A 914 -29.18 23.29 -23.54
N GLY A 915 -30.51 23.32 -23.45
CA GLY A 915 -31.27 22.93 -22.27
C GLY A 915 -32.11 21.68 -22.55
N ILE A 916 -32.59 21.00 -21.51
CA ILE A 916 -33.60 19.94 -21.64
C ILE A 916 -34.80 20.51 -22.40
N LYS A 917 -35.09 19.96 -23.59
CA LYS A 917 -36.27 20.33 -24.38
C LYS A 917 -37.43 19.43 -24.00
N LEU A 918 -38.46 20.02 -23.41
CA LEU A 918 -39.77 19.39 -23.25
C LEU A 918 -40.57 19.65 -24.53
N ASP A 919 -40.57 18.68 -25.46
CA ASP A 919 -41.50 18.70 -26.60
C ASP A 919 -42.88 18.28 -26.12
N ILE A 920 -43.75 19.27 -25.88
CA ILE A 920 -45.14 19.04 -25.51
C ILE A 920 -46.01 19.40 -26.71
N ALA A 921 -46.42 18.38 -27.47
CA ALA A 921 -47.38 18.56 -28.55
C ALA A 921 -48.79 18.75 -27.95
N GLY A 922 -49.20 20.01 -27.77
CA GLY A 922 -50.61 20.38 -27.50
C GLY A 922 -51.02 20.57 -26.03
N GLY A 923 -50.09 20.67 -25.09
CA GLY A 923 -50.37 20.92 -23.67
C GLY A 923 -49.70 22.17 -23.10
N THR A 924 -50.38 22.89 -22.20
CA THR A 924 -49.85 24.09 -21.53
C THR A 924 -48.92 23.71 -20.37
N VAL A 925 -47.65 24.11 -20.42
CA VAL A 925 -46.74 24.07 -19.26
C VAL A 925 -47.05 25.25 -18.33
N ARG A 926 -47.53 24.98 -17.11
CA ARG A 926 -47.65 26.01 -16.07
C ARG A 926 -46.41 26.01 -15.17
N GLY A 927 -45.38 26.73 -15.58
CA GLY A 927 -44.26 27.11 -14.72
C GLY A 927 -44.57 28.40 -13.96
N GLN A 928 -44.26 28.47 -12.67
CA GLN A 928 -44.56 29.62 -11.80
C GLN A 928 -43.53 30.74 -11.90
N SER A 929 -42.62 30.70 -12.89
CA SER A 929 -41.66 31.76 -13.19
C SER A 929 -41.24 31.66 -14.66
N GLY A 930 -41.70 32.62 -15.47
CA GLY A 930 -41.39 32.94 -16.87
C GLY A 930 -40.65 31.91 -17.73
N PHE A 931 -41.34 31.33 -18.71
CA PHE A 931 -40.73 30.58 -19.81
C PHE A 931 -40.48 31.53 -21.00
N VAL A 932 -39.28 31.49 -21.59
CA VAL A 932 -38.92 32.27 -22.78
C VAL A 932 -39.28 31.45 -24.03
N ALA A 933 -40.26 31.90 -24.81
CA ALA A 933 -40.70 31.22 -26.04
C ALA A 933 -39.75 31.54 -27.21
N GLY A 934 -39.46 30.53 -28.03
CA GLY A 934 -38.67 30.67 -29.27
C GLY A 934 -39.42 31.44 -30.36
N THR A 935 -38.68 32.10 -31.24
CA THR A 935 -39.15 33.10 -32.23
C THR A 935 -40.03 32.58 -33.37
N SER A 936 -40.52 31.35 -33.31
CA SER A 936 -41.34 30.72 -34.37
C SER A 936 -42.58 30.00 -33.83
N ASP A 937 -42.95 30.23 -32.57
CA ASP A 937 -44.15 29.65 -31.97
C ASP A 937 -45.42 30.41 -32.46
N PRO A 938 -46.34 29.77 -33.20
CA PRO A 938 -47.59 30.39 -33.64
C PRO A 938 -48.48 30.86 -32.48
N ALA A 939 -48.30 30.30 -31.27
CA ALA A 939 -48.95 30.78 -30.06
C ALA A 939 -48.33 32.10 -29.58
N PHE A 940 -47.03 32.34 -29.76
CA PHE A 940 -46.35 33.60 -29.42
C PHE A 940 -46.64 34.71 -30.45
N THR A 941 -46.67 34.38 -31.75
CA THR A 941 -47.12 35.29 -32.83
C THR A 941 -48.60 35.70 -32.67
N ASN A 942 -49.39 34.91 -31.95
CA ASN A 942 -50.78 35.23 -31.57
C ASN A 942 -50.97 35.59 -30.08
N SER A 943 -49.88 35.72 -29.30
CA SER A 943 -49.89 36.05 -27.86
C SER A 943 -50.08 37.57 -27.62
N PRO A 944 -50.46 38.02 -26.42
CA PRO A 944 -51.42 39.12 -26.24
C PRO A 944 -50.91 40.50 -26.66
N ARG A 945 -51.87 41.36 -27.01
CA ARG A 945 -51.68 42.75 -27.44
C ARG A 945 -50.79 43.53 -26.46
N GLY A 946 -49.65 43.99 -26.92
CA GLY A 946 -48.85 45.01 -26.25
C GLY A 946 -49.45 46.39 -26.49
N VAL A 947 -49.22 47.31 -25.56
CA VAL A 947 -49.73 48.69 -25.64
C VAL A 947 -48.57 49.67 -25.54
N TYR A 948 -48.54 50.65 -26.44
CA TYR A 948 -47.62 51.77 -26.38
C TYR A 948 -48.39 53.07 -26.21
N HIS A 949 -47.97 53.90 -25.26
CA HIS A 949 -48.60 55.18 -24.98
C HIS A 949 -47.72 56.36 -25.42
N ALA A 950 -48.33 57.37 -26.04
CA ALA A 950 -47.68 58.63 -26.37
C ALA A 950 -48.56 59.80 -25.96
N PHE A 951 -47.99 60.73 -25.19
CA PHE A 951 -48.71 61.94 -24.77
C PHE A 951 -48.41 63.10 -25.71
N LEU A 952 -49.46 63.73 -26.22
CA LEU A 952 -49.41 64.89 -27.10
C LEU A 952 -50.01 66.11 -26.38
N PRO A 953 -49.18 67.05 -25.88
CA PRO A 953 -49.66 68.13 -25.02
C PRO A 953 -50.57 69.13 -25.74
N ALA A 954 -50.36 69.38 -27.03
CA ALA A 954 -51.20 70.24 -27.86
C ALA A 954 -51.29 69.71 -29.30
N LEU A 955 -52.45 69.87 -29.94
CA LEU A 955 -52.71 69.38 -31.31
C LEU A 955 -52.84 70.52 -32.34
N THR A 956 -52.46 71.74 -31.99
CA THR A 956 -52.55 72.94 -32.84
C THR A 956 -51.32 73.19 -33.71
N SER A 957 -50.32 72.31 -33.64
CA SER A 957 -49.15 72.27 -34.54
C SER A 957 -48.79 70.81 -34.81
N THR A 958 -48.11 70.56 -35.94
CA THR A 958 -47.58 69.22 -36.24
C THR A 958 -46.37 68.96 -35.37
N ALA A 959 -46.35 67.82 -34.68
CA ALA A 959 -45.26 67.44 -33.78
C ALA A 959 -45.19 65.92 -33.63
N THR A 960 -44.00 65.38 -33.40
CA THR A 960 -43.81 63.96 -33.05
C THR A 960 -43.82 63.84 -31.52
N GLY A 961 -44.76 63.04 -30.99
CA GLY A 961 -44.85 62.78 -29.55
C GLY A 961 -43.98 61.62 -29.09
N ALA A 962 -43.77 60.63 -29.95
CA ALA A 962 -42.90 59.50 -29.66
C ALA A 962 -42.33 58.88 -30.94
N THR A 963 -41.15 58.28 -30.82
CA THR A 963 -40.51 57.46 -31.86
C THR A 963 -40.01 56.17 -31.22
N LEU A 964 -40.33 55.03 -31.84
CA LEU A 964 -39.89 53.71 -31.43
C LEU A 964 -39.13 53.06 -32.60
N THR A 965 -37.92 52.57 -32.34
CA THR A 965 -37.24 51.67 -33.27
C THR A 965 -37.64 50.24 -32.95
N LEU A 966 -38.17 49.53 -33.95
CA LEU A 966 -38.66 48.17 -33.77
C LEU A 966 -37.52 47.17 -33.87
N ASP A 967 -37.22 46.38 -32.83
CA ASP A 967 -36.23 45.29 -32.95
C ASP A 967 -36.78 44.10 -33.76
N ARG A 968 -38.11 43.96 -33.82
CA ARG A 968 -38.84 42.92 -34.56
C ARG A 968 -40.08 43.52 -35.22
N GLY A 969 -40.59 42.87 -36.27
CA GLY A 969 -41.81 43.33 -36.95
C GLY A 969 -43.03 43.28 -36.02
N VAL A 970 -43.93 44.25 -36.14
CA VAL A 970 -45.16 44.33 -35.34
C VAL A 970 -46.38 44.59 -36.21
N THR A 971 -47.52 44.04 -35.82
CA THR A 971 -48.83 44.36 -36.40
C THR A 971 -49.57 45.28 -35.43
N VAL A 972 -49.75 46.55 -35.80
CA VAL A 972 -50.66 47.46 -35.11
C VAL A 972 -52.10 47.04 -35.38
N THR A 973 -52.84 46.85 -34.30
CA THR A 973 -54.21 46.30 -34.30
C THR A 973 -55.28 47.31 -33.90
N ARG A 974 -54.89 48.42 -33.25
CA ARG A 974 -55.78 49.52 -32.88
C ARG A 974 -54.97 50.77 -32.51
N VAL A 975 -55.50 51.94 -32.81
CA VAL A 975 -54.99 53.23 -32.30
C VAL A 975 -56.16 53.98 -31.68
N GLN A 976 -56.02 54.36 -30.41
CA GLN A 976 -57.01 55.14 -29.68
C GLN A 976 -56.38 56.47 -29.24
N ALA A 977 -57.14 57.55 -29.29
CA ALA A 977 -56.67 58.87 -28.89
C ALA A 977 -57.71 59.51 -27.98
N GLN A 978 -57.33 59.67 -26.71
CA GLN A 978 -58.17 60.27 -25.67
C GLN A 978 -57.69 61.69 -25.37
N ALA A 979 -58.47 62.68 -25.78
CA ALA A 979 -58.25 64.09 -25.46
C ALA A 979 -58.90 64.45 -24.13
N ILE A 980 -58.16 65.15 -23.26
CA ILE A 980 -58.74 65.78 -22.06
C ILE A 980 -59.57 67.00 -22.48
N THR A 981 -59.02 67.85 -23.35
CA THR A 981 -59.78 68.95 -23.95
C THR A 981 -60.27 68.51 -25.32
N ALA A 982 -61.57 68.23 -25.44
CA ALA A 982 -62.18 67.84 -26.70
C ALA A 982 -62.21 69.01 -27.70
N PRO A 983 -62.00 68.76 -29.00
CA PRO A 983 -62.12 69.79 -30.03
C PRO A 983 -63.58 70.24 -30.16
N SER A 984 -63.80 71.55 -30.30
CA SER A 984 -65.12 72.12 -30.60
C SER A 984 -64.99 73.26 -31.61
N GLY A 985 -65.96 73.35 -32.52
CA GLY A 985 -66.04 74.38 -33.54
C GLY A 985 -64.88 74.42 -34.54
N CYS A 986 -64.06 73.36 -34.65
CA CYS A 986 -62.91 73.30 -35.55
C CYS A 986 -63.32 73.26 -37.03
N THR A 987 -62.70 74.10 -37.86
CA THR A 987 -62.82 74.00 -39.32
C THR A 987 -61.94 72.87 -39.87
N THR A 988 -60.82 72.61 -39.20
CA THR A 988 -59.94 71.46 -39.46
C THR A 988 -59.66 70.76 -38.14
N ASN A 989 -60.07 69.49 -38.02
CA ASN A 989 -59.73 68.66 -36.88
C ASN A 989 -58.28 68.18 -36.94
N ALA A 990 -57.66 68.00 -35.79
CA ALA A 990 -56.31 67.44 -35.74
C ALA A 990 -56.31 65.96 -36.12
N VAL A 991 -55.20 65.49 -36.71
CA VAL A 991 -55.00 64.08 -37.05
C VAL A 991 -53.77 63.55 -36.32
N VAL A 992 -53.98 62.55 -35.48
CA VAL A 992 -52.91 61.75 -34.89
C VAL A 992 -52.52 60.66 -35.88
N ARG A 993 -51.22 60.53 -36.14
CA ARG A 993 -50.66 59.57 -37.09
C ARG A 993 -49.67 58.65 -36.40
N VAL A 994 -49.77 57.36 -36.70
CA VAL A 994 -48.76 56.35 -36.46
C VAL A 994 -48.15 55.97 -37.83
N THR A 995 -46.84 56.11 -38.02
CA THR A 995 -46.20 55.85 -39.33
C THR A 995 -44.71 55.53 -39.21
N ASP A 996 -44.20 54.69 -40.10
CA ASP A 996 -42.76 54.47 -40.32
C ASP A 996 -42.14 55.44 -41.34
N GLY A 997 -42.92 56.42 -41.80
CA GLY A 997 -42.56 57.35 -42.87
C GLY A 997 -43.19 57.00 -44.22
N THR A 998 -43.67 55.77 -44.40
CA THR A 998 -44.26 55.28 -45.66
C THR A 998 -45.68 54.73 -45.51
N THR A 999 -46.01 54.12 -44.37
CA THR A 999 -47.31 53.46 -44.14
C THR A 999 -48.07 54.09 -42.94
N PRO A 1000 -48.93 55.11 -43.17
CA PRO A 1000 -49.58 55.84 -42.09
C PRO A 1000 -50.93 55.23 -41.66
N VAL A 1001 -51.14 55.14 -40.34
CA VAL A 1001 -52.45 54.99 -39.70
C VAL A 1001 -52.85 56.34 -39.11
N ASN A 1002 -53.98 56.89 -39.56
CA ASN A 1002 -54.45 58.22 -39.15
C ASN A 1002 -55.73 58.10 -38.31
N VAL A 1003 -55.77 58.79 -37.17
CA VAL A 1003 -56.95 58.93 -36.30
C VAL A 1003 -57.27 60.42 -36.16
N THR A 1004 -58.40 60.84 -36.72
CA THR A 1004 -58.90 62.22 -36.61
C THR A 1004 -59.47 62.44 -35.22
N VAL A 1005 -58.95 63.44 -34.50
CA VAL A 1005 -59.42 63.86 -33.18
C VAL A 1005 -60.57 64.83 -33.38
N SER A 1006 -61.80 64.33 -33.24
CA SER A 1006 -63.04 65.09 -33.43
C SER A 1006 -63.95 65.08 -32.19
N ALA A 1007 -63.61 64.28 -31.18
CA ALA A 1007 -64.27 64.22 -29.88
C ALA A 1007 -63.24 63.97 -28.76
N ALA A 1008 -63.71 63.83 -27.52
CA ALA A 1008 -62.85 63.46 -26.38
C ALA A 1008 -62.22 62.07 -26.57
N ALA A 1009 -62.98 61.07 -27.04
CA ALA A 1009 -62.50 59.73 -27.31
C ALA A 1009 -62.54 59.45 -28.82
N ASN A 1010 -61.45 58.96 -29.39
CA ASN A 1010 -61.33 58.67 -30.83
C ASN A 1010 -60.63 57.33 -31.01
N ASP A 1011 -61.00 56.57 -32.03
CA ASP A 1011 -60.60 55.18 -32.19
C ASP A 1011 -60.51 54.81 -33.67
N SER A 1012 -59.45 54.11 -34.07
CA SER A 1012 -59.31 53.57 -35.42
C SER A 1012 -60.24 52.38 -35.70
N GLY A 1013 -60.81 51.76 -34.67
CA GLY A 1013 -61.36 50.41 -34.75
C GLY A 1013 -60.27 49.35 -34.90
N ALA A 1014 -60.68 48.08 -35.06
CA ALA A 1014 -59.75 46.99 -35.32
C ALA A 1014 -59.10 47.17 -36.69
N ILE A 1015 -57.77 47.22 -36.72
CA ILE A 1015 -56.96 47.36 -37.93
C ILE A 1015 -55.93 46.23 -38.01
N THR A 1016 -55.26 46.11 -39.14
CA THR A 1016 -54.14 45.16 -39.33
C THR A 1016 -53.08 45.87 -40.15
N GLN A 1017 -52.28 46.69 -39.48
CA GLN A 1017 -51.18 47.42 -40.13
C GLN A 1017 -49.85 46.82 -39.70
N ASN A 1018 -49.09 46.32 -40.67
CA ASN A 1018 -47.79 45.71 -40.43
C ASN A 1018 -46.67 46.74 -40.57
N TYR A 1019 -45.71 46.70 -39.64
CA TYR A 1019 -44.45 47.44 -39.68
C TYR A 1019 -43.29 46.45 -39.52
N ALA A 1020 -42.23 46.63 -40.31
CA ALA A 1020 -41.10 45.69 -40.35
C ALA A 1020 -40.14 45.88 -39.15
N ALA A 1021 -39.33 44.85 -38.88
CA ALA A 1021 -38.19 44.98 -37.98
C ALA A 1021 -37.21 46.05 -38.50
N GLY A 1022 -36.63 46.82 -37.59
CA GLY A 1022 -35.74 47.96 -37.85
C GLY A 1022 -36.46 49.26 -38.21
N ALA A 1023 -37.78 49.25 -38.43
CA ALA A 1023 -38.52 50.46 -38.79
C ALA A 1023 -38.63 51.44 -37.59
N ALA A 1024 -38.51 52.74 -37.86
CA ALA A 1024 -38.69 53.81 -36.88
C ALA A 1024 -40.16 54.27 -36.88
N LEU A 1025 -40.96 53.69 -36.00
CA LEU A 1025 -42.38 54.00 -35.87
C LEU A 1025 -42.57 55.30 -35.09
N THR A 1026 -43.12 56.32 -35.74
CA THR A 1026 -43.40 57.64 -35.16
C THR A 1026 -44.88 57.79 -34.85
N ILE A 1027 -45.18 58.39 -33.70
CA ILE A 1027 -46.53 58.75 -33.26
C ILE A 1027 -46.57 60.26 -33.04
N GLY A 1028 -47.42 60.96 -33.77
CA GLY A 1028 -47.45 62.42 -33.74
C GLY A 1028 -48.69 63.04 -34.39
N VAL A 1029 -48.74 64.37 -34.38
CA VAL A 1029 -49.78 65.16 -35.02
C VAL A 1029 -49.35 65.41 -36.47
N SER A 1030 -50.04 64.79 -37.44
CA SER A 1030 -49.75 65.00 -38.87
C SER A 1030 -50.51 66.17 -39.47
N THR A 1031 -51.63 66.54 -38.86
CA THR A 1031 -52.45 67.69 -39.27
C THR A 1031 -52.85 68.43 -38.01
N ALA A 1032 -52.48 69.70 -37.93
CA ALA A 1032 -52.82 70.56 -36.81
C ALA A 1032 -54.30 70.95 -36.83
N ALA A 1033 -54.93 70.99 -35.66
CA ALA A 1033 -56.26 71.55 -35.50
C ALA A 1033 -56.22 73.06 -35.78
N ALA A 1034 -57.18 73.54 -36.58
CA ALA A 1034 -57.28 74.94 -36.98
C ALA A 1034 -58.74 75.41 -36.97
N GLY A 1035 -58.93 76.72 -36.74
CA GLY A 1035 -60.25 77.36 -36.72
C GLY A 1035 -61.17 76.89 -35.59
N CYS A 1036 -60.63 76.29 -34.52
CA CYS A 1036 -61.41 75.78 -33.39
C CYS A 1036 -61.85 76.89 -32.44
N THR A 1037 -63.08 76.79 -31.92
CA THR A 1037 -63.51 77.58 -30.75
C THR A 1037 -62.96 77.00 -29.45
N THR A 1038 -62.70 75.69 -29.40
CA THR A 1038 -61.91 75.04 -28.34
C THR A 1038 -60.91 74.09 -28.99
N SER A 1039 -59.63 74.41 -28.86
CA SER A 1039 -58.55 73.62 -29.45
C SER A 1039 -58.32 72.31 -28.67
N PRO A 1040 -58.12 71.18 -29.36
CA PRO A 1040 -57.81 69.92 -28.70
C PRO A 1040 -56.42 69.96 -28.05
N ALA A 1041 -56.33 69.49 -26.81
CA ALA A 1041 -55.09 69.49 -26.02
C ALA A 1041 -55.03 68.31 -25.05
N SER A 1042 -53.80 67.98 -24.64
CA SER A 1042 -53.47 66.90 -23.69
C SER A 1042 -54.10 65.56 -24.11
N VAL A 1043 -53.67 65.05 -25.27
CA VAL A 1043 -54.17 63.79 -25.83
C VAL A 1043 -53.23 62.66 -25.48
N ASN A 1044 -53.76 61.61 -24.86
CA ASN A 1044 -53.05 60.35 -24.70
C ASN A 1044 -53.40 59.42 -25.86
N VAL A 1045 -52.39 58.99 -26.60
CA VAL A 1045 -52.53 58.07 -27.72
C VAL A 1045 -52.10 56.70 -27.27
N GLU A 1046 -52.96 55.71 -27.47
CA GLU A 1046 -52.73 54.31 -27.19
C GLU A 1046 -52.63 53.52 -28.50
N VAL A 1047 -51.50 52.87 -28.74
CA VAL A 1047 -51.29 51.99 -29.89
C VAL A 1047 -51.22 50.55 -29.40
N GLN A 1048 -52.19 49.74 -29.80
CA GLN A 1048 -52.24 48.31 -29.50
C GLN A 1048 -51.60 47.54 -30.65
N TYR A 1049 -50.62 46.70 -30.36
CA TYR A 1049 -49.92 45.91 -31.36
C TYR A 1049 -49.69 44.47 -30.90
N ARG A 1050 -49.40 43.58 -31.85
CA ARG A 1050 -48.89 42.23 -31.59
C ARG A 1050 -47.59 42.03 -32.37
N MET A 1051 -46.77 41.08 -31.94
CA MET A 1051 -45.56 40.69 -32.67
C MET A 1051 -45.93 39.98 -33.98
N GLN A 1052 -45.17 40.23 -35.05
CA GLN A 1052 -45.33 39.52 -36.34
C GLN A 1052 -44.73 38.13 -36.34
#